data_AF-A0A955CHT8-F1
#
_entry.id   AF-A0A955CHT8-F1
#
_cell.length_a   1.000
_cell.length_b   1.000
_cell.length_c   1.000
_cell.angle_alpha   90.00
_cell.angle_beta   90.00
_cell.angle_gamma   90.00
#
_symmetry.space_group_name_H-M   'P 1'
#
loop_
_entity.id
_entity.type
_entity.pdbx_description
1 polymer ?
#
loop_
_entity_poly.entity_id
_entity_poly.type
_entity_poly.pdbx_seq_one_letter_code
_entity_poly.pdbx_strand_id
1 'polypeptide(L)'
;PAKWTAETPSLYQLVLTLSTADGAVIETISQNVGFREVEIRDAQLLINGQPILIKGVNRHEHDPVTGHVVSRESMIRDIQLMKQLNINTVRTSHYPNVPEWYDLCDQYGLYVIDEANIESHGAQHLARNEQWRGAHLDRTQRMVERDKNHPSIIIWSLGNEAGDGSNFAATSGWIRQRDPSRPVHYEQAGTGPNTDIVCWMYPSIETIVRYAKSNPNRPLIMCEYAHAMGNSVGNLQDYWNAIEEHRVLQGGSIWDWVDQALWKEVPDKKHAKVLDRIQNRKATVVSGAIGAQGLVGAVELDDDPVYDLTGPLTVEVEVYGDRSSSEYSPLISKGDHQYLLRFDSGGVAFVLHRGKWYSARTDSYDDAQLTSGWNRVTGVYDGKLAKVFVNGRQVAKLSVPEKLDASAHPLNIGRNSEVTNRTTSMPIRRARIYGRALSAEEVSEPEGRNDEDLVLDIDLTKVVEYAAAPNPRCVSRFLAYGGDFGDQPNDGNFCCNGLVQADRRVNPHAYEVKKVYQNIRVTRVDGETEKFRLRNKYYFTNLNEFECSWTLRTNGKTVQSGTLGRIDLAPQHSRDIQIDYAAPQEPGETFLTVSFELPESTPWAESGHVVAWDQLAIGQATAGTVAKAAAGVPAVEYTKSNGVLTVRGEAFSVAINESNAAIESLKYGHRECLAEPLVPNFWKVPNDNQLGNDYLRRLGAWYGAAENRELTSLDVEPSSGGSVRVTAELKLPVNDAAYRLIYDIFTDERLAVTAQYRPTTDNRAPLMPRMGITLAIPQRYNQVEWYGRGPHSSYIDRQTGAEIALYRQTVDGLAFPYIRSQDNGNHTETRWFTITDEAGRGLKVSAVDEPINFSAWPYRLDDLRQAKHDFELPRRETNTIFVDHKVHGVGGDNSWGARTHDEYTLPANQPYTLKFVIEPTQ
;
A
#
# COMPACT_ATOMS: atom_id res chain seq x y z
N PRO A 1 17.32 43.77 -7.68
CA PRO A 1 16.46 43.02 -8.64
C PRO A 1 15.41 42.22 -7.85
N ALA A 2 14.23 42.00 -8.43
CA ALA A 2 13.29 41.02 -7.88
C ALA A 2 13.96 39.64 -7.92
N LYS A 3 13.91 38.92 -6.80
CA LYS A 3 14.60 37.63 -6.65
C LYS A 3 13.71 36.49 -7.13
N TRP A 4 14.29 35.52 -7.83
CA TRP A 4 13.60 34.30 -8.21
C TRP A 4 13.64 33.29 -7.05
N THR A 5 12.49 32.68 -6.74
CA THR A 5 12.32 31.57 -5.81
C THR A 5 11.16 30.68 -6.30
N ALA A 6 10.97 29.50 -5.72
CA ALA A 6 9.79 28.66 -6.01
C ALA A 6 8.47 29.26 -5.46
N GLU A 7 8.56 30.19 -4.50
CA GLU A 7 7.43 30.92 -3.94
C GLU A 7 7.05 32.13 -4.82
N THR A 8 8.05 32.85 -5.34
CA THR A 8 7.90 34.08 -6.14
C THR A 8 8.81 34.01 -7.38
N PRO A 9 8.36 33.36 -8.49
CA PRO A 9 9.21 33.08 -9.66
C PRO A 9 9.41 34.29 -10.56
N SER A 10 10.07 35.34 -10.04
CA SER A 10 10.35 36.57 -10.80
C SER A 10 11.35 36.31 -11.92
N LEU A 11 10.92 36.52 -13.18
CA LEU A 11 11.75 36.37 -14.37
C LEU A 11 11.97 37.70 -15.08
N TYR A 12 13.17 37.86 -15.62
CA TYR A 12 13.57 38.91 -16.54
C TYR A 12 13.84 38.29 -17.91
N GLN A 13 13.78 39.09 -18.97
CA GLN A 13 14.14 38.64 -20.31
C GLN A 13 15.46 39.28 -20.73
N LEU A 14 16.48 38.45 -20.98
CA LEU A 14 17.73 38.87 -21.60
C LEU A 14 17.59 38.70 -23.12
N VAL A 15 17.76 39.78 -23.87
CA VAL A 15 17.77 39.76 -25.34
C VAL A 15 19.19 40.05 -25.81
N LEU A 16 19.76 39.14 -26.58
CA LEU A 16 21.10 39.26 -27.17
C LEU A 16 20.94 39.44 -28.67
N THR A 17 21.42 40.58 -29.18
CA THR A 17 21.36 40.93 -30.60
C THR A 17 22.78 41.02 -31.15
N LEU A 18 23.12 40.16 -32.10
CA LEU A 18 24.34 40.24 -32.87
C LEU A 18 24.08 41.13 -34.09
N SER A 19 24.85 42.20 -34.24
CA SER A 19 24.76 43.11 -35.38
C SER A 19 26.12 43.30 -36.05
N THR A 20 26.11 43.58 -37.35
CA THR A 20 27.28 44.07 -38.08
C THR A 20 27.67 45.49 -37.61
N ALA A 21 28.87 45.95 -37.98
CA ALA A 21 29.38 47.26 -37.58
C ALA A 21 28.55 48.45 -38.12
N ASP A 22 27.82 48.27 -39.22
CA ASP A 22 26.88 49.24 -39.80
C ASP A 22 25.47 49.15 -39.20
N GLY A 23 25.24 48.28 -38.22
CA GLY A 23 24.01 48.17 -37.45
C GLY A 23 22.96 47.21 -38.00
N ALA A 24 23.27 46.39 -39.02
CA ALA A 24 22.36 45.37 -39.50
C ALA A 24 22.33 44.17 -38.54
N VAL A 25 21.13 43.77 -38.10
CA VAL A 25 20.94 42.62 -37.21
C VAL A 25 21.20 41.32 -37.98
N ILE A 26 22.10 40.49 -37.44
CA ILE A 26 22.41 39.14 -37.92
C ILE A 26 21.52 38.12 -37.22
N GLU A 27 21.47 38.19 -35.89
CA GLU A 27 20.74 37.24 -35.06
C GLU A 27 20.20 37.93 -33.80
N THR A 28 19.06 37.48 -33.32
CA THR A 28 18.55 37.84 -32.00
C THR A 28 18.06 36.59 -31.30
N ILE A 29 18.52 36.38 -30.08
CA ILE A 29 18.05 35.32 -29.18
C ILE A 29 17.57 35.94 -27.88
N SER A 30 16.66 35.24 -27.19
CA SER A 30 16.17 35.63 -25.87
C SER A 30 16.27 34.49 -24.88
N GLN A 31 16.56 34.82 -23.62
CA GLN A 31 16.64 33.87 -22.51
C GLN A 31 15.91 34.43 -21.28
N ASN A 32 15.11 33.59 -20.61
CA ASN A 32 14.57 33.93 -19.31
C ASN A 32 15.68 33.88 -18.25
N VAL A 33 15.72 34.88 -17.37
CA VAL A 33 16.73 35.03 -16.31
C VAL A 33 16.04 35.27 -14.97
N GLY A 34 16.35 34.44 -13.99
CA GLY A 34 15.93 34.63 -12.60
C GLY A 34 17.12 35.01 -11.73
N PHE A 35 17.04 36.15 -11.02
CA PHE A 35 18.11 36.54 -10.09
C PHE A 35 17.98 35.75 -8.79
N ARG A 36 18.89 34.81 -8.55
CA ARG A 36 18.99 34.10 -7.29
C ARG A 36 20.42 33.67 -7.00
N GLU A 37 20.67 33.31 -5.76
CA GLU A 37 21.93 32.72 -5.30
C GLU A 37 21.67 31.37 -4.65
N VAL A 38 22.51 30.37 -4.95
CA VAL A 38 22.55 29.07 -4.30
C VAL A 38 23.90 28.94 -3.63
N GLU A 39 23.93 28.62 -2.34
CA GLU A 39 25.18 28.39 -1.61
C GLU A 39 25.00 27.28 -0.58
N ILE A 40 26.08 26.62 -0.18
CA ILE A 40 26.11 25.80 1.03
C ILE A 40 26.92 26.56 2.08
N ARG A 41 26.29 26.88 3.20
CA ARG A 41 26.92 27.55 4.34
C ARG A 41 26.41 26.93 5.63
N ASP A 42 27.30 26.74 6.60
CA ASP A 42 26.97 26.17 7.91
C ASP A 42 26.23 24.82 7.85
N ALA A 43 26.64 23.96 6.90
CA ALA A 43 26.03 22.66 6.60
C ALA A 43 24.56 22.76 6.17
N GLN A 44 24.16 23.86 5.54
CA GLN A 44 22.83 24.06 4.98
C GLN A 44 22.90 24.58 3.53
N LEU A 45 22.05 24.03 2.66
CA LEU A 45 21.74 24.59 1.34
C LEU A 45 20.87 25.84 1.52
N LEU A 46 21.34 26.96 1.00
CA LEU A 46 20.65 28.24 1.07
C LEU A 46 20.22 28.70 -0.33
N ILE A 47 19.02 29.26 -0.42
CA ILE A 47 18.56 30.04 -1.58
C ILE A 47 18.38 31.49 -1.13
N ASN A 48 19.07 32.42 -1.78
CA ASN A 48 19.04 33.85 -1.41
C ASN A 48 19.31 34.08 0.10
N GLY A 49 20.23 33.30 0.67
CA GLY A 49 20.61 33.35 2.09
C GLY A 49 19.65 32.64 3.07
N GLN A 50 18.57 32.00 2.60
CA GLN A 50 17.60 31.31 3.45
C GLN A 50 17.75 29.77 3.38
N PRO A 51 17.73 29.05 4.52
CA PRO A 51 17.90 27.60 4.57
C PRO A 51 16.59 26.89 4.24
N ILE A 52 16.27 26.79 2.96
CA ILE A 52 15.01 26.19 2.50
C ILE A 52 14.90 24.71 2.89
N LEU A 53 13.67 24.22 3.07
CA LEU A 53 13.37 22.79 3.12
C LEU A 53 12.97 22.29 1.73
N ILE A 54 13.59 21.20 1.30
CA ILE A 54 13.27 20.49 0.07
C ILE A 54 12.05 19.61 0.32
N LYS A 55 10.92 20.05 -0.22
CA LYS A 55 9.62 19.36 -0.26
C LYS A 55 9.48 18.74 -1.64
N GLY A 56 10.32 17.74 -1.90
CA GLY A 56 10.57 17.24 -3.24
C GLY A 56 9.76 16.00 -3.62
N VAL A 57 9.77 15.71 -4.92
CA VAL A 57 9.34 14.44 -5.52
C VAL A 57 10.24 14.09 -6.72
N ASN A 58 10.52 12.81 -6.93
CA ASN A 58 11.15 12.30 -8.15
C ASN A 58 10.11 12.19 -9.26
N ARG A 59 10.45 12.55 -10.50
CA ARG A 59 9.51 12.47 -11.63
C ARG A 59 10.19 11.90 -12.87
N HIS A 60 9.71 10.74 -13.30
CA HIS A 60 9.93 10.24 -14.66
C HIS A 60 9.06 10.97 -15.70
N GLU A 61 9.58 11.15 -16.92
CA GLU A 61 8.76 11.54 -18.07
C GLU A 61 7.95 10.33 -18.55
N HIS A 62 6.71 10.24 -18.07
CA HIS A 62 5.81 9.13 -18.39
C HIS A 62 4.39 9.62 -18.72
N ASP A 63 3.86 9.09 -19.82
CA ASP A 63 2.48 9.18 -20.26
C ASP A 63 1.94 7.76 -20.53
N PRO A 64 0.73 7.42 -20.03
CA PRO A 64 0.19 6.06 -20.16
C PRO A 64 -0.16 5.65 -21.59
N VAL A 65 -0.18 6.58 -22.55
CA VAL A 65 -0.47 6.32 -23.96
C VAL A 65 0.80 6.39 -24.80
N THR A 66 1.62 7.42 -24.60
CA THR A 66 2.78 7.73 -25.45
C THR A 66 4.14 7.39 -24.83
N GLY A 67 4.17 6.78 -23.64
CA GLY A 67 5.38 6.40 -22.94
C GLY A 67 6.19 7.64 -22.54
N HIS A 68 7.42 7.76 -23.01
CA HIS A 68 8.29 8.90 -22.66
C HIS A 68 8.02 10.18 -23.46
N VAL A 69 7.07 10.19 -24.40
CA VAL A 69 6.69 11.41 -25.13
C VAL A 69 5.60 12.14 -24.34
N VAL A 70 6.00 13.02 -23.43
CA VAL A 70 5.07 13.83 -22.62
C VAL A 70 4.67 15.12 -23.36
N SER A 71 3.40 15.50 -23.28
CA SER A 71 2.92 16.77 -23.85
C SER A 71 3.16 17.96 -22.91
N ARG A 72 3.16 19.18 -23.47
CA ARG A 72 3.20 20.41 -22.67
C ARG A 72 2.07 20.47 -21.65
N GLU A 73 0.86 20.05 -22.04
CA GLU A 73 -0.32 20.03 -21.17
C GLU A 73 -0.13 19.06 -20.00
N SER A 74 0.46 17.89 -20.25
CA SER A 74 0.77 16.91 -19.19
C SER A 74 1.82 17.45 -18.23
N MET A 75 2.87 18.11 -18.73
CA MET A 75 3.87 18.78 -17.90
C MET A 75 3.25 19.89 -17.03
N ILE A 76 2.41 20.74 -17.60
CA ILE A 76 1.69 21.77 -16.84
C ILE A 76 0.80 21.12 -15.78
N ARG A 77 0.06 20.06 -16.14
CA ARG A 77 -0.82 19.35 -15.20
C ARG A 77 -0.03 18.78 -14.01
N ASP A 78 1.14 18.19 -14.26
CA ASP A 78 2.04 17.71 -13.23
C ASP A 78 2.46 18.85 -12.29
N ILE A 79 2.94 19.97 -12.85
CA ILE A 79 3.38 21.14 -12.07
C ILE A 79 2.24 21.71 -11.22
N GLN A 80 1.04 21.85 -11.79
CA GLN A 80 -0.13 22.35 -11.07
C GLN A 80 -0.48 21.46 -9.88
N LEU A 81 -0.55 20.14 -10.11
CA LEU A 81 -0.84 19.18 -9.03
C LEU A 81 0.26 19.19 -7.96
N MET A 82 1.53 19.24 -8.34
CA MET A 82 2.64 19.32 -7.39
C MET A 82 2.49 20.55 -6.47
N LYS A 83 2.26 21.74 -7.04
CA LYS A 83 2.08 22.97 -6.25
C LYS A 83 0.82 22.92 -5.37
N GLN A 84 -0.27 22.35 -5.88
CA GLN A 84 -1.51 22.11 -5.11
C GLN A 84 -1.32 21.12 -3.93
N LEU A 85 -0.27 20.30 -3.99
CA LEU A 85 0.15 19.34 -2.95
C LEU A 85 1.33 19.86 -2.12
N ASN A 86 1.63 21.16 -2.17
CA ASN A 86 2.71 21.82 -1.43
C ASN A 86 4.14 21.33 -1.77
N ILE A 87 4.32 20.66 -2.92
CA ILE A 87 5.65 20.27 -3.44
C ILE A 87 6.34 21.50 -4.01
N ASN A 88 7.62 21.69 -3.67
CA ASN A 88 8.43 22.82 -4.12
C ASN A 88 9.65 22.43 -4.96
N THR A 89 9.98 21.13 -5.03
CA THR A 89 11.17 20.64 -5.75
C THR A 89 10.84 19.40 -6.58
N VAL A 90 11.46 19.27 -7.75
CA VAL A 90 11.42 18.05 -8.57
C VAL A 90 12.84 17.59 -8.90
N ARG A 91 13.10 16.29 -8.75
CA ARG A 91 14.31 15.64 -9.29
C ARG A 91 13.96 14.93 -10.61
N THR A 92 14.75 15.17 -11.66
CA THR A 92 14.56 14.56 -12.98
C THR A 92 15.14 13.14 -13.03
N SER A 93 14.48 12.20 -12.35
CA SER A 93 14.92 10.81 -12.25
C SER A 93 14.80 10.10 -13.62
N HIS A 94 15.84 9.53 -14.23
CA HIS A 94 17.28 9.66 -13.93
C HIS A 94 18.05 10.16 -15.16
N TYR A 95 17.54 11.24 -15.75
CA TYR A 95 18.06 11.82 -16.98
C TYR A 95 17.58 13.26 -17.15
N PRO A 96 18.23 14.06 -18.01
CA PRO A 96 17.76 15.40 -18.31
C PRO A 96 16.45 15.32 -19.08
N ASN A 97 15.43 16.05 -18.63
CA ASN A 97 14.10 16.11 -19.26
C ASN A 97 14.13 16.92 -20.58
N VAL A 98 12.98 17.00 -21.25
CA VAL A 98 12.79 17.91 -22.39
C VAL A 98 13.00 19.38 -21.97
N PRO A 99 13.67 20.24 -22.78
CA PRO A 99 13.99 21.62 -22.39
C PRO A 99 12.78 22.46 -21.90
N GLU A 100 11.62 22.23 -22.49
CA GLU A 100 10.37 22.92 -22.13
C GLU A 100 9.94 22.66 -20.66
N TRP A 101 10.33 21.54 -20.06
CA TRP A 101 10.09 21.26 -18.64
C TRP A 101 10.74 22.30 -17.73
N TYR A 102 11.99 22.68 -18.02
CA TYR A 102 12.74 23.65 -17.22
C TYR A 102 12.20 25.07 -17.40
N ASP A 103 11.80 25.43 -18.62
CA ASP A 103 11.09 26.71 -18.88
C ASP A 103 9.79 26.82 -18.06
N LEU A 104 9.04 25.72 -17.96
CA LEU A 104 7.82 25.67 -17.15
C LEU A 104 8.15 25.74 -15.65
N CYS A 105 9.19 25.05 -15.18
CA CYS A 105 9.63 25.15 -13.77
C CYS A 105 10.12 26.56 -13.41
N ASP A 106 10.79 27.25 -14.34
CA ASP A 106 11.20 28.65 -14.19
C ASP A 106 9.97 29.57 -14.01
N GLN A 107 8.93 29.36 -14.82
CA GLN A 107 7.71 30.17 -14.87
C GLN A 107 6.78 29.93 -13.67
N TYR A 108 6.56 28.66 -13.31
CA TYR A 108 5.63 28.28 -12.25
C TYR A 108 6.28 28.25 -10.86
N GLY A 109 7.61 28.26 -10.79
CA GLY A 109 8.36 28.22 -9.55
C GLY A 109 8.40 26.83 -8.94
N LEU A 110 9.28 25.98 -9.45
CA LEU A 110 9.73 24.75 -8.79
C LEU A 110 11.27 24.75 -8.80
N TYR A 111 11.87 24.33 -7.69
CA TYR A 111 13.28 24.01 -7.66
C TYR A 111 13.52 22.70 -8.42
N VAL A 112 14.60 22.63 -9.18
CA VAL A 112 14.94 21.44 -9.96
C VAL A 112 16.31 20.91 -9.56
N ILE A 113 16.37 19.59 -9.39
CA ILE A 113 17.62 18.83 -9.36
C ILE A 113 17.74 18.17 -10.74
N ASP A 114 18.65 18.68 -11.55
CA ASP A 114 18.84 18.20 -12.92
C ASP A 114 19.94 17.13 -12.96
N GLU A 115 19.62 15.98 -13.54
CA GLU A 115 20.41 14.75 -13.40
C GLU A 115 20.94 14.23 -14.73
N ALA A 116 22.25 13.96 -14.78
CA ALA A 116 22.87 13.40 -15.96
C ALA A 116 22.33 11.98 -16.22
N ASN A 117 22.09 11.63 -17.48
CA ASN A 117 21.61 10.31 -17.89
C ASN A 117 22.74 9.28 -17.75
N ILE A 118 23.10 8.90 -16.52
CA ILE A 118 24.14 7.92 -16.21
C ILE A 118 23.60 7.02 -15.11
N GLU A 119 23.18 5.83 -15.51
CA GLU A 119 22.76 4.78 -14.59
C GLU A 119 23.30 3.43 -15.08
N SER A 120 23.93 2.69 -14.18
CA SER A 120 24.49 1.37 -14.48
C SER A 120 24.33 0.44 -13.28
N HIS A 121 23.11 0.35 -12.75
CA HIS A 121 22.77 -0.44 -11.57
C HIS A 121 23.33 -1.88 -11.66
N GLY A 122 23.11 -2.57 -12.79
CA GLY A 122 23.66 -3.91 -13.03
C GLY A 122 25.16 -3.99 -13.33
N ALA A 123 25.87 -2.85 -13.45
CA ALA A 123 27.27 -2.78 -13.90
C ALA A 123 28.08 -1.63 -13.25
N GLN A 124 27.92 -1.39 -11.94
CA GLN A 124 28.54 -0.26 -11.23
C GLN A 124 30.08 -0.15 -11.33
N HIS A 125 30.78 -1.22 -11.71
CA HIS A 125 32.23 -1.19 -11.94
C HIS A 125 32.67 -0.22 -13.07
N LEU A 126 31.73 0.17 -13.95
CA LEU A 126 31.98 1.14 -15.04
C LEU A 126 32.39 2.53 -14.52
N ALA A 127 32.02 2.92 -13.30
CA ALA A 127 32.42 4.18 -12.67
C ALA A 127 33.95 4.33 -12.49
N ARG A 128 34.70 3.21 -12.49
CA ARG A 128 36.16 3.16 -12.33
C ARG A 128 36.91 2.78 -13.60
N ASN A 129 36.18 2.43 -14.66
CA ASN A 129 36.79 2.00 -15.92
C ASN A 129 37.12 3.23 -16.77
N GLU A 130 38.40 3.52 -16.93
CA GLU A 130 38.89 4.70 -17.68
C GLU A 130 38.40 4.74 -19.14
N GLN A 131 38.13 3.59 -19.76
CA GLN A 131 37.57 3.56 -21.12
C GLN A 131 36.18 4.21 -21.21
N TRP A 132 35.44 4.23 -20.09
CA TRP A 132 34.11 4.84 -20.00
C TRP A 132 34.15 6.30 -19.54
N ARG A 133 35.33 6.84 -19.23
CA ARG A 133 35.47 8.23 -18.76
C ARG A 133 34.90 9.25 -19.75
N GLY A 134 35.23 9.10 -21.03
CA GLY A 134 34.73 9.98 -22.08
C GLY A 134 33.20 10.00 -22.17
N ALA A 135 32.55 8.85 -22.00
CA ALA A 135 31.09 8.73 -22.02
C ALA A 135 30.42 9.39 -20.81
N HIS A 136 31.00 9.26 -19.61
CA HIS A 136 30.51 9.94 -18.40
C HIS A 136 30.63 11.46 -18.52
N LEU A 137 31.79 11.94 -19.01
CA LEU A 137 32.01 13.36 -19.27
C LEU A 137 31.05 13.90 -20.32
N ASP A 138 30.86 13.24 -21.47
CA ASP A 138 29.94 13.71 -22.51
C ASP A 138 28.51 13.94 -21.99
N ARG A 139 27.96 12.93 -21.29
CA ARG A 139 26.60 13.00 -20.73
C ARG A 139 26.45 14.13 -19.70
N THR A 140 27.46 14.31 -18.86
CA THR A 140 27.48 15.39 -17.86
C THR A 140 27.61 16.77 -18.51
N GLN A 141 28.57 16.92 -19.43
CA GLN A 141 28.89 18.19 -20.07
C GLN A 141 27.72 18.70 -20.91
N ARG A 142 27.06 17.79 -21.65
CA ARG A 142 25.93 18.16 -22.51
C ARG A 142 24.70 18.60 -21.72
N MET A 143 24.42 17.98 -20.56
CA MET A 143 23.37 18.46 -19.66
C MET A 143 23.68 19.88 -19.17
N VAL A 144 24.83 20.07 -18.51
CA VAL A 144 25.17 21.37 -17.93
C VAL A 144 25.24 22.46 -18.99
N GLU A 145 25.83 22.19 -20.16
CA GLU A 145 25.90 23.20 -21.21
C GLU A 145 24.54 23.54 -21.82
N ARG A 146 23.58 22.60 -21.87
CA ARG A 146 22.21 22.86 -22.30
C ARG A 146 21.47 23.73 -21.27
N ASP A 147 21.60 23.39 -19.99
CA ASP A 147 20.60 23.80 -18.99
C ASP A 147 21.09 24.86 -17.97
N LYS A 148 22.39 25.20 -17.95
CA LYS A 148 23.03 26.14 -16.99
C LYS A 148 22.36 27.49 -16.76
N ASN A 149 21.54 27.96 -17.70
CA ASN A 149 20.89 29.26 -17.64
C ASN A 149 19.51 29.23 -16.94
N HIS A 150 18.95 28.06 -16.62
CA HIS A 150 17.66 27.97 -15.96
C HIS A 150 17.75 28.32 -14.46
N PRO A 151 17.01 29.34 -13.98
CA PRO A 151 16.89 29.62 -12.57
C PRO A 151 16.13 28.53 -11.81
N SER A 152 15.39 27.61 -12.41
CA SER A 152 14.77 26.52 -11.64
C SER A 152 15.79 25.54 -11.08
N ILE A 153 16.83 25.22 -11.86
CA ILE A 153 17.85 24.22 -11.50
C ILE A 153 18.71 24.74 -10.36
N ILE A 154 18.65 24.15 -9.17
CA ILE A 154 19.46 24.55 -8.01
C ILE A 154 20.60 23.58 -7.70
N ILE A 155 20.54 22.34 -8.20
CA ILE A 155 21.52 21.29 -7.92
C ILE A 155 21.80 20.52 -9.22
N TRP A 156 23.06 20.17 -9.45
CA TRP A 156 23.45 19.21 -10.48
C TRP A 156 23.61 17.82 -9.88
N SER A 157 22.98 16.80 -10.48
CA SER A 157 23.20 15.40 -10.12
C SER A 157 24.08 14.70 -11.16
N LEU A 158 25.03 13.89 -10.69
CA LEU A 158 25.96 13.18 -11.58
C LEU A 158 25.35 11.94 -12.26
N GLY A 159 24.21 11.45 -11.77
CA GLY A 159 23.57 10.20 -12.21
C GLY A 159 22.98 9.42 -11.04
N ASN A 160 22.61 8.16 -11.27
CA ASN A 160 21.93 7.31 -10.29
C ASN A 160 22.53 5.90 -10.25
N GLU A 161 22.66 5.31 -9.06
CA GLU A 161 23.00 3.89 -8.82
C GLU A 161 24.11 3.28 -9.73
N ALA A 162 25.12 4.08 -10.10
CA ALA A 162 26.16 3.70 -11.06
C ALA A 162 27.51 3.38 -10.41
N GLY A 163 27.56 3.27 -9.07
CA GLY A 163 28.78 3.14 -8.27
C GLY A 163 29.62 4.42 -8.22
N ASP A 164 30.67 4.48 -7.39
CA ASP A 164 31.56 5.65 -7.31
C ASP A 164 33.01 5.32 -7.73
N GLY A 165 33.66 6.28 -8.39
CA GLY A 165 34.96 6.07 -9.02
C GLY A 165 35.59 7.29 -9.71
N SER A 166 36.71 7.04 -10.39
CA SER A 166 37.50 8.07 -11.08
C SER A 166 36.72 8.83 -12.15
N ASN A 167 35.74 8.17 -12.80
CA ASN A 167 34.91 8.82 -13.81
C ASN A 167 33.97 9.85 -13.17
N PHE A 168 33.38 9.55 -12.01
CA PHE A 168 32.55 10.51 -11.26
C PHE A 168 33.37 11.61 -10.59
N ALA A 169 34.62 11.33 -10.19
CA ALA A 169 35.54 12.38 -9.77
C ALA A 169 35.85 13.36 -10.91
N ALA A 170 35.97 12.86 -12.15
CA ALA A 170 36.18 13.69 -13.33
C ALA A 170 34.96 14.56 -13.66
N THR A 171 33.75 13.99 -13.61
CA THR A 171 32.52 14.75 -13.88
C THR A 171 32.25 15.79 -12.80
N SER A 172 32.30 15.41 -11.52
CA SER A 172 32.15 16.32 -10.37
C SER A 172 33.16 17.48 -10.44
N GLY A 173 34.44 17.17 -10.68
CA GLY A 173 35.50 18.18 -10.82
C GLY A 173 35.26 19.14 -11.98
N TRP A 174 34.78 18.64 -13.13
CA TRP A 174 34.46 19.47 -14.28
C TRP A 174 33.27 20.40 -14.00
N ILE A 175 32.17 19.92 -13.39
CA ILE A 175 31.01 20.76 -13.07
C ILE A 175 31.45 21.90 -12.15
N ARG A 176 32.19 21.61 -11.09
CA ARG A 176 32.66 22.63 -10.11
C ARG A 176 33.54 23.70 -10.75
N GLN A 177 34.34 23.33 -11.75
CA GLN A 177 35.14 24.28 -12.50
C GLN A 177 34.27 25.12 -13.45
N ARG A 178 33.26 24.50 -14.08
CA ARG A 178 32.47 25.10 -15.15
C ARG A 178 31.31 25.98 -14.65
N ASP A 179 30.63 25.55 -13.59
CA ASP A 179 29.51 26.22 -12.96
C ASP A 179 29.62 26.15 -11.43
N PRO A 180 30.37 27.06 -10.80
CA PRO A 180 30.46 27.13 -9.34
C PRO A 180 29.19 27.70 -8.70
N SER A 181 28.15 28.09 -9.47
CA SER A 181 26.94 28.72 -8.94
C SER A 181 25.93 27.72 -8.35
N ARG A 182 26.18 26.41 -8.50
CA ARG A 182 25.32 25.33 -8.02
C ARG A 182 26.15 24.21 -7.38
N PRO A 183 25.68 23.61 -6.27
CA PRO A 183 26.29 22.41 -5.71
C PRO A 183 26.06 21.18 -6.61
N VAL A 184 26.93 20.20 -6.43
CA VAL A 184 26.84 18.88 -7.04
C VAL A 184 26.31 17.88 -6.02
N HIS A 185 25.34 17.04 -6.37
CA HIS A 185 25.00 15.86 -5.59
C HIS A 185 25.26 14.56 -6.34
N TYR A 186 25.56 13.48 -5.61
CA TYR A 186 25.61 12.11 -6.13
C TYR A 186 25.52 11.11 -4.98
N GLU A 187 24.49 10.27 -4.98
CA GLU A 187 24.18 9.40 -3.85
C GLU A 187 25.28 8.38 -3.57
N GLN A 188 25.80 7.72 -4.61
CA GLN A 188 26.80 6.65 -4.48
C GLN A 188 28.15 7.15 -3.94
N ALA A 189 28.39 8.46 -3.94
CA ALA A 189 29.54 9.04 -3.27
C ALA A 189 29.43 8.92 -1.73
N GLY A 190 28.24 8.68 -1.17
CA GLY A 190 27.97 8.64 0.26
C GLY A 190 28.39 9.94 0.94
N THR A 191 29.42 9.88 1.78
CA THR A 191 30.06 11.07 2.39
C THR A 191 31.41 11.41 1.73
N GLY A 192 31.69 10.88 0.54
CA GLY A 192 32.89 11.14 -0.25
C GLY A 192 32.93 12.54 -0.88
N PRO A 193 34.01 12.88 -1.60
CA PRO A 193 34.23 14.22 -2.15
C PRO A 193 33.45 14.52 -3.44
N ASN A 194 32.89 13.51 -4.10
CA ASN A 194 32.16 13.69 -5.36
C ASN A 194 30.74 14.30 -5.17
N THR A 195 30.35 14.61 -3.93
CA THR A 195 29.07 15.22 -3.57
C THR A 195 29.23 16.34 -2.53
N ASP A 196 28.53 17.46 -2.74
CA ASP A 196 28.40 18.57 -1.79
C ASP A 196 27.29 18.36 -0.76
N ILE A 197 26.35 17.47 -1.07
CA ILE A 197 25.15 17.19 -0.28
C ILE A 197 25.16 15.70 0.04
N VAL A 198 24.98 15.32 1.31
CA VAL A 198 24.74 13.91 1.63
C VAL A 198 23.32 13.57 1.21
N CYS A 199 23.16 12.66 0.25
CA CYS A 199 21.87 12.43 -0.39
C CYS A 199 21.53 10.96 -0.51
N TRP A 200 21.51 10.24 0.63
CA TRP A 200 21.17 8.82 0.69
C TRP A 200 19.76 8.52 0.18
N MET A 201 19.58 7.34 -0.40
CA MET A 201 18.28 6.75 -0.74
C MET A 201 17.73 5.94 0.43
N TYR A 202 16.47 6.17 0.78
CA TYR A 202 15.69 5.44 1.79
C TYR A 202 16.39 5.24 3.16
N PRO A 203 17.11 6.24 3.73
CA PRO A 203 17.70 6.08 5.05
C PRO A 203 16.59 6.05 6.12
N SER A 204 16.75 5.20 7.15
CA SER A 204 15.82 5.24 8.29
C SER A 204 15.89 6.58 9.03
N ILE A 205 14.80 6.95 9.73
CA ILE A 205 14.75 8.15 10.60
C ILE A 205 15.91 8.13 11.62
N GLU A 206 16.21 6.98 12.21
CA GLU A 206 17.33 6.84 13.15
C GLU A 206 18.67 7.21 12.48
N THR A 207 18.85 6.82 11.21
CA THR A 207 20.08 7.07 10.46
C THR A 207 20.28 8.56 10.17
N ILE A 208 19.24 9.28 9.75
CA ILE A 208 19.33 10.73 9.49
C ILE A 208 19.52 11.52 10.80
N VAL A 209 18.88 11.11 11.90
CA VAL A 209 19.08 11.72 13.22
C VAL A 209 20.51 11.48 13.72
N ARG A 210 21.06 10.28 13.50
CA ARG A 210 22.46 9.97 13.82
C ARG A 210 23.42 10.85 13.03
N TYR A 211 23.15 11.06 11.74
CA TYR A 211 23.93 12.00 10.92
C TYR A 211 23.86 13.41 11.49
N ALA A 212 22.66 13.92 11.80
CA ALA A 212 22.49 15.26 12.35
C ALA A 212 23.25 15.48 13.67
N LYS A 213 23.28 14.46 14.54
CA LYS A 213 23.99 14.49 15.83
C LYS A 213 25.51 14.36 15.71
N SER A 214 26.03 14.01 14.53
CA SER A 214 27.48 13.86 14.30
C SER A 214 28.23 15.18 14.04
N ASN A 215 27.53 16.32 14.10
CA ASN A 215 28.04 17.64 13.70
C ASN A 215 28.65 17.65 12.28
N PRO A 216 27.85 17.31 11.25
CA PRO A 216 28.33 17.27 9.88
C PRO A 216 28.63 18.67 9.33
N ASN A 217 29.43 18.72 8.27
CA ASN A 217 29.78 19.95 7.55
C ASN A 217 28.99 20.14 6.24
N ARG A 218 28.06 19.22 5.92
CA ARG A 218 27.21 19.24 4.73
C ARG A 218 25.75 19.03 5.12
N PRO A 219 24.80 19.55 4.34
CA PRO A 219 23.40 19.22 4.51
C PRO A 219 23.14 17.77 4.10
N LEU A 220 22.09 17.18 4.69
CA LEU A 220 21.48 15.95 4.23
C LEU A 220 20.14 16.25 3.56
N ILE A 221 20.02 15.89 2.29
CA ILE A 221 18.78 15.99 1.49
C ILE A 221 18.63 14.65 0.79
N MET A 222 17.66 13.85 1.22
CA MET A 222 17.44 12.49 0.67
C MET A 222 17.03 12.61 -0.80
N CYS A 223 17.81 12.04 -1.73
CA CYS A 223 17.40 12.05 -3.14
C CYS A 223 16.15 11.19 -3.37
N GLU A 224 15.95 10.16 -2.54
CA GLU A 224 14.77 9.30 -2.52
C GLU A 224 14.43 8.92 -1.08
N TYR A 225 13.15 9.04 -0.70
CA TYR A 225 12.61 8.53 0.57
C TYR A 225 11.10 8.32 0.43
N ALA A 226 10.47 7.71 1.43
CA ALA A 226 9.01 7.50 1.49
C ALA A 226 8.44 6.89 0.19
N HIS A 227 8.91 5.68 -0.15
CA HIS A 227 8.55 4.97 -1.37
C HIS A 227 7.04 4.77 -1.50
N ALA A 228 6.39 5.38 -2.49
CA ALA A 228 4.95 5.57 -2.61
C ALA A 228 4.24 4.46 -3.43
N MET A 229 4.86 3.28 -3.56
CA MET A 229 4.29 2.11 -4.23
C MET A 229 2.99 1.63 -3.61
N GLY A 230 1.91 1.73 -4.40
CA GLY A 230 0.61 1.28 -3.98
C GLY A 230 0.05 2.07 -2.79
N ASN A 231 -0.51 1.38 -1.80
CA ASN A 231 -1.02 1.98 -0.58
C ASN A 231 0.12 2.16 0.43
N SER A 232 0.83 3.28 0.37
CA SER A 232 2.10 3.50 1.09
C SER A 232 2.16 4.87 1.80
N VAL A 233 3.36 5.43 2.00
CA VAL A 233 3.67 6.72 2.62
C VAL A 233 3.13 6.81 4.05
N GLY A 234 3.26 5.70 4.78
CA GLY A 234 3.17 5.69 6.24
C GLY A 234 4.37 6.41 6.86
N ASN A 235 4.23 6.89 8.09
CA ASN A 235 5.24 7.57 8.91
C ASN A 235 5.84 8.87 8.34
N LEU A 236 5.29 9.42 7.24
CA LEU A 236 5.83 10.64 6.62
C LEU A 236 5.94 11.81 7.62
N GLN A 237 4.95 11.96 8.51
CA GLN A 237 4.99 12.98 9.56
C GLN A 237 6.21 12.80 10.49
N ASP A 238 6.66 11.58 10.76
CA ASP A 238 7.79 11.29 11.64
C ASP A 238 9.12 11.69 11.02
N TYR A 239 9.30 11.46 9.71
CA TYR A 239 10.44 12.03 8.97
C TYR A 239 10.46 13.55 9.11
N TRP A 240 9.32 14.21 8.91
CA TRP A 240 9.26 15.67 8.94
C TRP A 240 9.42 16.25 10.34
N ASN A 241 9.00 15.54 11.38
CA ASN A 241 9.31 15.90 12.75
C ASN A 241 10.84 15.93 12.97
N ALA A 242 11.56 14.88 12.52
CA ALA A 242 13.01 14.82 12.63
C ALA A 242 13.73 15.88 11.77
N ILE A 243 13.24 16.12 10.54
CA ILE A 243 13.77 17.14 9.63
C ILE A 243 13.64 18.53 10.25
N GLU A 244 12.47 18.87 10.80
CA GLU A 244 12.22 20.21 11.36
C GLU A 244 12.91 20.43 12.72
N GLU A 245 13.29 19.35 13.42
CA GLU A 245 14.07 19.41 14.66
C GLU A 245 15.58 19.66 14.41
N HIS A 246 16.11 19.24 13.26
CA HIS A 246 17.54 19.22 13.00
C HIS A 246 17.94 20.04 11.77
N ARG A 247 18.58 21.20 11.99
CA ARG A 247 18.94 22.19 10.94
C ARG A 247 19.65 21.64 9.69
N VAL A 248 20.44 20.59 9.82
CA VAL A 248 21.23 20.00 8.71
C VAL A 248 20.43 19.03 7.86
N LEU A 249 19.27 18.58 8.35
CA LEU A 249 18.32 17.79 7.58
C LEU A 249 17.41 18.77 6.84
N GLN A 250 17.43 18.75 5.52
CA GLN A 250 16.68 19.71 4.70
C GLN A 250 15.65 19.06 3.79
N GLY A 251 15.08 17.93 4.23
CA GLY A 251 14.03 17.22 3.51
C GLY A 251 14.59 16.24 2.48
N GLY A 252 13.88 16.12 1.35
CA GLY A 252 14.20 15.15 0.31
C GLY A 252 13.14 15.06 -0.77
N SER A 253 13.34 14.14 -1.71
CA SER A 253 12.38 13.89 -2.80
C SER A 253 11.70 12.54 -2.63
N ILE A 254 10.36 12.55 -2.53
CA ILE A 254 9.56 11.33 -2.46
C ILE A 254 9.78 10.49 -3.72
N TRP A 255 9.87 9.16 -3.59
CA TRP A 255 9.84 8.25 -4.73
C TRP A 255 8.44 7.64 -4.90
N ASP A 256 7.66 7.96 -5.93
CA ASP A 256 7.90 9.00 -6.94
C ASP A 256 6.59 9.70 -7.34
N TRP A 257 6.60 10.47 -8.42
CA TRP A 257 5.44 11.26 -8.84
C TRP A 257 4.32 10.41 -9.43
N VAL A 258 4.63 9.57 -10.43
CA VAL A 258 3.60 8.98 -11.31
C VAL A 258 3.86 7.49 -11.55
N ASP A 259 2.82 6.68 -11.40
CA ASP A 259 2.87 5.26 -11.76
C ASP A 259 3.21 5.08 -13.25
N GLN A 260 4.21 4.26 -13.57
CA GLN A 260 4.68 4.04 -14.94
C GLN A 260 3.91 2.91 -15.66
N ALA A 261 2.58 2.90 -15.48
CA ALA A 261 1.68 1.95 -16.14
C ALA A 261 1.20 2.47 -17.50
N LEU A 262 0.87 1.55 -18.41
CA LEU A 262 0.42 1.87 -19.77
C LEU A 262 -1.02 1.42 -19.99
N TRP A 263 -1.81 2.20 -20.73
CA TRP A 263 -3.15 1.79 -21.09
C TRP A 263 -3.13 0.54 -21.99
N LYS A 264 -3.92 -0.46 -21.61
CA LYS A 264 -4.16 -1.66 -22.41
C LYS A 264 -5.65 -1.97 -22.41
N GLU A 265 -6.16 -2.47 -23.53
CA GLU A 265 -7.53 -2.98 -23.59
C GLU A 265 -7.68 -4.13 -22.59
N VAL A 266 -8.78 -4.12 -21.83
CA VAL A 266 -9.18 -5.25 -21.00
C VAL A 266 -9.27 -6.44 -21.95
N PRO A 267 -8.54 -7.52 -21.69
CA PRO A 267 -8.55 -8.63 -22.62
C PRO A 267 -9.97 -9.16 -22.80
N ASP A 268 -10.47 -9.22 -24.04
CA ASP A 268 -11.65 -9.97 -24.45
C ASP A 268 -11.37 -11.47 -24.29
N LYS A 269 -11.12 -11.92 -23.06
CA LYS A 269 -10.57 -13.25 -22.85
C LYS A 269 -11.71 -14.24 -22.92
N LYS A 270 -11.74 -15.00 -24.01
CA LYS A 270 -11.94 -16.43 -23.79
C LYS A 270 -10.84 -16.89 -22.83
N HIS A 271 -11.14 -17.06 -21.54
CA HIS A 271 -10.14 -17.55 -20.61
C HIS A 271 -9.90 -19.03 -20.93
N ALA A 272 -8.67 -19.36 -21.30
CA ALA A 272 -8.19 -20.73 -21.26
C ALA A 272 -8.08 -21.13 -19.79
N LYS A 273 -9.10 -21.85 -19.29
CA LYS A 273 -9.05 -22.45 -17.96
C LYS A 273 -8.85 -23.94 -18.11
N VAL A 274 -8.06 -24.50 -17.20
CA VAL A 274 -8.01 -25.94 -17.01
C VAL A 274 -8.82 -26.25 -15.76
N LEU A 275 -9.68 -27.26 -15.85
CA LEU A 275 -10.49 -27.69 -14.73
C LEU A 275 -9.81 -28.86 -14.05
N ASP A 276 -9.75 -28.78 -12.72
CA ASP A 276 -9.55 -29.96 -11.89
C ASP A 276 -10.69 -30.96 -12.17
N ARG A 277 -10.33 -32.20 -12.47
CA ARG A 277 -11.27 -33.27 -12.85
C ARG A 277 -12.16 -33.73 -11.71
N ILE A 278 -11.83 -33.38 -10.46
CA ILE A 278 -12.54 -33.83 -9.27
C ILE A 278 -13.65 -32.84 -8.91
N GLN A 279 -13.27 -31.57 -8.68
CA GLN A 279 -14.17 -30.56 -8.14
C GLN A 279 -14.45 -29.41 -9.13
N ASN A 280 -14.01 -29.51 -10.39
CA ASN A 280 -14.12 -28.43 -11.38
C ASN A 280 -13.49 -27.10 -10.91
N ARG A 281 -12.49 -27.17 -10.02
CA ARG A 281 -11.71 -25.99 -9.61
C ARG A 281 -10.92 -25.46 -10.80
N LYS A 282 -10.72 -24.15 -10.84
CA LYS A 282 -10.19 -23.45 -12.01
C LYS A 282 -8.69 -23.20 -11.83
N ALA A 283 -7.93 -23.48 -12.89
CA ALA A 283 -6.56 -23.00 -13.03
C ALA A 283 -6.48 -22.00 -14.18
N THR A 284 -5.83 -20.87 -13.94
CA THR A 284 -5.65 -19.78 -14.90
C THR A 284 -4.24 -19.87 -15.48
N VAL A 285 -4.11 -19.83 -16.81
CA VAL A 285 -2.80 -19.70 -17.46
C VAL A 285 -2.24 -18.31 -17.17
N VAL A 286 -1.12 -18.26 -16.44
CA VAL A 286 -0.48 -17.01 -15.99
C VAL A 286 0.79 -16.69 -16.78
N SER A 287 1.38 -17.67 -17.48
CA SER A 287 2.43 -17.45 -18.47
C SER A 287 2.48 -18.59 -19.48
N GLY A 288 2.99 -18.30 -20.68
CA GLY A 288 3.10 -19.29 -21.75
C GLY A 288 1.74 -19.73 -22.30
N ALA A 289 1.64 -20.99 -22.73
CA ALA A 289 0.45 -21.53 -23.36
C ALA A 289 0.28 -23.03 -23.12
N ILE A 290 -0.94 -23.51 -23.32
CA ILE A 290 -1.26 -24.93 -23.35
C ILE A 290 -1.41 -25.37 -24.80
N GLY A 291 -0.59 -26.33 -25.23
CA GLY A 291 -0.65 -26.95 -26.54
C GLY A 291 -1.01 -28.43 -26.47
N ALA A 292 -0.92 -29.13 -27.62
CA ALA A 292 -1.19 -30.56 -27.71
C ALA A 292 -0.29 -31.43 -26.81
N GLN A 293 0.88 -30.91 -26.43
CA GLN A 293 1.82 -31.58 -25.54
C GLN A 293 1.68 -31.17 -24.06
N GLY A 294 0.71 -30.33 -23.70
CA GLY A 294 0.56 -29.82 -22.35
C GLY A 294 0.94 -28.35 -22.21
N LEU A 295 1.08 -27.90 -20.97
CA LEU A 295 1.51 -26.57 -20.57
C LEU A 295 3.01 -26.37 -20.81
N VAL A 296 3.38 -25.34 -21.56
CA VAL A 296 4.73 -24.75 -21.55
C VAL A 296 4.58 -23.33 -21.01
N GLY A 297 5.02 -23.11 -19.78
CA GLY A 297 4.72 -21.89 -19.01
C GLY A 297 4.15 -22.26 -17.65
N ALA A 298 3.17 -21.50 -17.18
CA ALA A 298 2.63 -21.67 -15.84
C ALA A 298 1.10 -21.52 -15.76
N VAL A 299 0.50 -22.30 -14.86
CA VAL A 299 -0.87 -22.10 -14.39
C VAL A 299 -0.88 -21.84 -12.88
N GLU A 300 -1.79 -20.98 -12.47
CA GLU A 300 -2.07 -20.67 -11.06
C GLU A 300 -3.49 -21.14 -10.74
N LEU A 301 -3.65 -21.86 -9.63
CA LEU A 301 -4.94 -22.23 -9.10
C LEU A 301 -5.41 -21.18 -8.10
N ASP A 302 -6.73 -21.02 -7.99
CA ASP A 302 -7.34 -20.18 -6.98
C ASP A 302 -6.80 -20.57 -5.58
N ASP A 303 -6.57 -19.56 -4.73
CA ASP A 303 -5.91 -19.74 -3.45
C ASP A 303 -6.85 -20.38 -2.41
N ASP A 304 -6.94 -21.71 -2.47
CA ASP A 304 -7.86 -22.55 -1.71
C ASP A 304 -7.13 -23.28 -0.55
N PRO A 305 -7.63 -23.20 0.70
CA PRO A 305 -7.07 -23.90 1.85
C PRO A 305 -6.92 -25.41 1.67
N VAL A 306 -7.66 -26.04 0.75
CA VAL A 306 -7.54 -27.48 0.44
C VAL A 306 -6.13 -27.85 -0.06
N TYR A 307 -5.38 -26.89 -0.61
CA TYR A 307 -4.00 -27.08 -1.05
C TYR A 307 -2.97 -26.86 0.08
N ASP A 308 -3.38 -26.33 1.23
CA ASP A 308 -2.50 -26.04 2.37
C ASP A 308 -2.23 -27.29 3.23
N LEU A 309 -1.59 -28.29 2.63
CA LEU A 309 -1.39 -29.61 3.21
C LEU A 309 -0.22 -29.61 4.21
N THR A 310 -0.54 -29.59 5.51
CA THR A 310 0.45 -29.64 6.60
C THR A 310 0.77 -31.07 7.09
N GLY A 311 0.00 -32.06 6.66
CA GLY A 311 0.14 -33.48 7.01
C GLY A 311 0.87 -34.32 5.93
N PRO A 312 0.72 -35.65 5.95
CA PRO A 312 1.16 -36.51 4.85
C PRO A 312 0.57 -36.07 3.51
N LEU A 313 1.36 -36.12 2.45
CA LEU A 313 0.92 -35.68 1.12
C LEU A 313 1.67 -36.38 0.00
N THR A 314 1.08 -36.38 -1.19
CA THR A 314 1.72 -36.81 -2.43
C THR A 314 1.51 -35.77 -3.52
N VAL A 315 2.58 -35.33 -4.16
CA VAL A 315 2.53 -34.48 -5.36
C VAL A 315 3.12 -35.25 -6.55
N GLU A 316 2.41 -35.25 -7.67
CA GLU A 316 2.81 -35.99 -8.86
C GLU A 316 2.65 -35.11 -10.11
N VAL A 317 3.67 -35.09 -10.97
CA VAL A 317 3.67 -34.31 -12.21
C VAL A 317 4.16 -35.18 -13.36
N GLU A 318 3.45 -35.13 -14.49
CA GLU A 318 3.91 -35.71 -15.75
C GLU A 318 4.55 -34.62 -16.61
N VAL A 319 5.88 -34.70 -16.75
CA VAL A 319 6.74 -33.69 -17.41
C VAL A 319 7.54 -34.33 -18.53
N TYR A 320 7.74 -33.60 -19.64
CA TYR A 320 8.47 -34.09 -20.81
C TYR A 320 9.93 -33.69 -20.80
N GLY A 321 10.82 -34.65 -21.05
CA GLY A 321 12.25 -34.44 -21.25
C GLY A 321 13.12 -34.95 -20.09
N ASP A 322 14.43 -35.00 -20.34
CA ASP A 322 15.43 -35.60 -19.45
C ASP A 322 16.20 -34.59 -18.59
N ARG A 323 16.14 -33.29 -18.92
CA ARG A 323 16.86 -32.23 -18.21
C ARG A 323 16.19 -30.86 -18.33
N SER A 324 16.29 -30.05 -17.29
CA SER A 324 15.93 -28.63 -17.33
C SER A 324 17.15 -27.77 -17.72
N SER A 325 16.95 -26.71 -18.49
CA SER A 325 17.97 -25.69 -18.79
C SER A 325 18.13 -24.66 -17.67
N SER A 326 17.20 -24.63 -16.72
CA SER A 326 17.16 -23.68 -15.60
C SER A 326 17.33 -24.41 -14.28
N GLU A 327 18.17 -23.87 -13.40
CA GLU A 327 18.18 -24.24 -11.97
C GLU A 327 16.90 -23.74 -11.30
N TYR A 328 16.51 -24.37 -10.18
CA TYR A 328 15.27 -24.04 -9.46
C TYR A 328 14.00 -24.07 -10.33
N SER A 329 13.89 -25.01 -11.26
CA SER A 329 12.83 -25.09 -12.27
C SER A 329 11.60 -25.84 -11.72
N PRO A 330 10.55 -25.13 -11.28
CA PRO A 330 9.43 -25.70 -10.53
C PRO A 330 8.49 -26.51 -11.41
N LEU A 331 8.06 -27.67 -10.92
CA LEU A 331 7.02 -28.49 -11.53
C LEU A 331 5.66 -28.19 -10.89
N ILE A 332 5.59 -28.24 -9.56
CA ILE A 332 4.41 -27.83 -8.78
C ILE A 332 4.85 -27.22 -7.44
N SER A 333 4.22 -26.12 -7.03
CA SER A 333 4.66 -25.29 -5.90
C SER A 333 3.50 -24.72 -5.10
N LYS A 334 3.58 -24.84 -3.77
CA LYS A 334 2.77 -24.10 -2.79
C LYS A 334 3.66 -23.12 -1.98
N GLY A 335 4.66 -22.56 -2.67
CA GLY A 335 5.70 -21.69 -2.12
C GLY A 335 7.00 -22.43 -1.80
N ASP A 336 8.07 -21.68 -1.55
CA ASP A 336 9.35 -22.23 -1.08
C ASP A 336 9.25 -22.69 0.39
N HIS A 337 8.30 -22.13 1.14
CA HIS A 337 8.11 -22.39 2.56
C HIS A 337 6.94 -23.36 2.89
N GLN A 338 6.55 -24.23 1.95
CA GLN A 338 5.71 -25.39 2.25
C GLN A 338 6.13 -26.64 1.49
N TYR A 339 5.61 -26.88 0.28
CA TYR A 339 6.02 -27.99 -0.57
C TYR A 339 6.26 -27.54 -2.01
N LEU A 340 7.32 -28.09 -2.61
CA LEU A 340 7.77 -27.77 -3.96
C LEU A 340 8.42 -29.00 -4.59
N LEU A 341 7.87 -29.46 -5.72
CA LEU A 341 8.52 -30.43 -6.59
C LEU A 341 9.15 -29.67 -7.76
N ARG A 342 10.44 -29.87 -8.00
CA ARG A 342 11.18 -29.12 -9.01
C ARG A 342 12.32 -29.92 -9.63
N PHE A 343 12.80 -29.45 -10.78
CA PHE A 343 14.14 -29.72 -11.23
C PHE A 343 15.15 -28.77 -10.57
N ASP A 344 16.36 -29.26 -10.35
CA ASP A 344 17.47 -28.54 -9.74
C ASP A 344 18.78 -28.91 -10.45
N SER A 345 19.91 -28.34 -10.03
CA SER A 345 21.23 -28.65 -10.59
C SER A 345 21.59 -30.15 -10.49
N GLY A 346 21.11 -30.83 -9.45
CA GLY A 346 21.30 -32.26 -9.21
C GLY A 346 20.21 -33.18 -9.79
N GLY A 347 19.32 -32.71 -10.66
CA GLY A 347 18.22 -33.52 -11.22
C GLY A 347 16.87 -33.15 -10.63
N VAL A 348 16.24 -34.04 -9.86
CA VAL A 348 14.90 -33.83 -9.28
C VAL A 348 14.99 -33.60 -7.76
N ALA A 349 14.22 -32.63 -7.26
CA ALA A 349 14.09 -32.35 -5.84
C ALA A 349 12.62 -32.23 -5.41
N PHE A 350 12.29 -32.91 -4.31
CA PHE A 350 11.09 -32.65 -3.53
C PHE A 350 11.46 -31.92 -2.24
N VAL A 351 11.13 -30.65 -2.20
CA VAL A 351 11.45 -29.71 -1.13
C VAL A 351 10.23 -29.55 -0.24
N LEU A 352 10.44 -29.69 1.06
CA LEU A 352 9.47 -29.50 2.12
C LEU A 352 10.02 -28.50 3.13
N HIS A 353 9.14 -27.75 3.78
CA HIS A 353 9.53 -26.76 4.77
C HIS A 353 8.89 -27.02 6.14
N ARG A 354 9.73 -26.97 7.18
CA ARG A 354 9.33 -26.98 8.59
C ARG A 354 10.38 -26.23 9.41
N GLY A 355 10.21 -24.91 9.54
CA GLY A 355 11.19 -23.99 10.15
C GLY A 355 12.55 -23.90 9.43
N LYS A 356 12.85 -24.85 8.55
CA LYS A 356 13.96 -24.90 7.59
C LYS A 356 13.57 -25.79 6.41
N TRP A 357 14.32 -25.70 5.32
CA TRP A 357 14.14 -26.54 4.15
C TRP A 357 14.70 -27.95 4.34
N TYR A 358 13.91 -28.93 3.88
CA TYR A 358 14.27 -30.32 3.75
C TYR A 358 14.10 -30.72 2.28
N SER A 359 15.18 -31.14 1.63
CA SER A 359 15.16 -31.45 0.19
C SER A 359 15.54 -32.91 -0.04
N ALA A 360 14.55 -33.78 -0.28
CA ALA A 360 14.83 -35.10 -0.84
C ALA A 360 15.15 -34.90 -2.32
N ARG A 361 16.42 -35.07 -2.71
CA ARG A 361 16.88 -34.79 -4.08
C ARG A 361 17.89 -35.82 -4.56
N THR A 362 18.01 -35.92 -5.87
CA THR A 362 19.09 -36.65 -6.53
C THR A 362 20.38 -35.81 -6.53
N ASP A 363 21.54 -36.48 -6.64
CA ASP A 363 22.85 -35.81 -6.69
C ASP A 363 23.23 -35.42 -8.13
N SER A 364 22.69 -36.12 -9.13
CA SER A 364 22.86 -35.82 -10.55
C SER A 364 21.60 -36.15 -11.38
N TYR A 365 21.53 -35.61 -12.60
CA TYR A 365 20.47 -35.97 -13.56
C TYR A 365 20.50 -37.45 -13.95
N ASP A 366 21.68 -38.10 -13.93
CA ASP A 366 21.79 -39.53 -14.19
C ASP A 366 21.12 -40.35 -13.06
N ASP A 367 21.26 -39.91 -11.81
CA ASP A 367 20.61 -40.55 -10.65
C ASP A 367 19.09 -40.39 -10.67
N ALA A 368 18.59 -39.31 -11.30
CA ALA A 368 17.16 -39.09 -11.49
C ALA A 368 16.52 -40.08 -12.46
N GLN A 369 17.29 -40.72 -13.34
CA GLN A 369 16.80 -41.74 -14.28
C GLN A 369 15.60 -41.27 -15.13
N LEU A 370 15.63 -40.00 -15.51
CA LEU A 370 14.67 -39.43 -16.46
C LEU A 370 14.95 -39.98 -17.86
N THR A 371 13.90 -40.12 -18.66
CA THR A 371 13.98 -40.46 -20.08
C THR A 371 13.83 -39.21 -20.93
N SER A 372 14.24 -39.25 -22.20
CA SER A 372 13.99 -38.15 -23.14
C SER A 372 12.50 -37.97 -23.51
N GLY A 373 11.62 -38.84 -23.00
CA GLY A 373 10.18 -38.80 -23.21
C GLY A 373 9.41 -38.23 -22.02
N TRP A 374 8.19 -38.72 -21.83
CA TRP A 374 7.35 -38.37 -20.67
C TRP A 374 7.84 -39.08 -19.42
N ASN A 375 8.05 -38.32 -18.35
CA ASN A 375 8.43 -38.82 -17.05
C ASN A 375 7.35 -38.49 -16.01
N ARG A 376 7.01 -39.47 -15.17
CA ARG A 376 6.17 -39.26 -13.99
C ARG A 376 7.07 -39.02 -12.79
N VAL A 377 7.06 -37.81 -12.27
CA VAL A 377 7.85 -37.41 -11.11
C VAL A 377 6.92 -37.27 -9.91
N THR A 378 7.18 -38.02 -8.85
CA THR A 378 6.30 -38.09 -7.68
C THR A 378 7.08 -37.81 -6.39
N GLY A 379 6.68 -36.80 -5.64
CA GLY A 379 7.13 -36.53 -4.26
C GLY A 379 6.12 -37.07 -3.26
N VAL A 380 6.55 -37.94 -2.34
CA VAL A 380 5.69 -38.52 -1.28
C VAL A 380 6.25 -38.14 0.08
N TYR A 381 5.41 -37.62 0.97
CA TYR A 381 5.72 -37.38 2.37
C TYR A 381 4.74 -38.13 3.26
N ASP A 382 5.24 -39.08 4.06
CA ASP A 382 4.43 -39.94 4.94
C ASP A 382 4.31 -39.44 6.39
N GLY A 383 4.66 -38.17 6.62
CA GLY A 383 4.78 -37.60 7.96
C GLY A 383 6.17 -37.77 8.57
N LYS A 384 7.02 -38.64 8.03
CA LYS A 384 8.38 -38.88 8.56
C LYS A 384 9.47 -38.91 7.49
N LEU A 385 9.15 -39.41 6.31
CA LEU A 385 10.08 -39.54 5.19
C LEU A 385 9.51 -38.82 3.98
N ALA A 386 10.34 -37.97 3.38
CA ALA A 386 10.13 -37.48 2.02
C ALA A 386 10.85 -38.41 1.04
N LYS A 387 10.16 -38.84 -0.02
CA LYS A 387 10.68 -39.73 -1.06
C LYS A 387 10.40 -39.13 -2.42
N VAL A 388 11.33 -39.30 -3.35
CA VAL A 388 11.15 -38.93 -4.77
C VAL A 388 11.15 -40.19 -5.60
N PHE A 389 10.18 -40.30 -6.49
CA PHE A 389 10.06 -41.36 -7.47
C PHE A 389 10.07 -40.78 -8.88
N VAL A 390 10.75 -41.46 -9.78
CA VAL A 390 10.70 -41.19 -11.23
C VAL A 390 10.26 -42.48 -11.91
N ASN A 391 9.16 -42.40 -12.66
CA ASN A 391 8.56 -43.53 -13.39
C ASN A 391 8.31 -44.76 -12.49
N GLY A 392 7.90 -44.52 -11.24
CA GLY A 392 7.61 -45.58 -10.25
C GLY A 392 8.81 -46.07 -9.45
N ARG A 393 10.05 -45.69 -9.82
CA ARG A 393 11.26 -46.07 -9.08
C ARG A 393 11.67 -44.98 -8.10
N GLN A 394 11.93 -45.33 -6.85
CA GLN A 394 12.46 -44.39 -5.86
C GLN A 394 13.90 -44.00 -6.22
N VAL A 395 14.16 -42.70 -6.34
CA VAL A 395 15.47 -42.12 -6.69
C VAL A 395 16.10 -41.31 -5.56
N ALA A 396 15.29 -40.79 -4.63
CA ALA A 396 15.79 -40.07 -3.45
C ALA A 396 14.91 -40.29 -2.22
N LYS A 397 15.49 -40.09 -1.04
CA LYS A 397 14.75 -40.06 0.23
C LYS A 397 15.45 -39.19 1.28
N LEU A 398 14.68 -38.61 2.18
CA LEU A 398 15.19 -37.81 3.31
C LEU A 398 14.25 -37.94 4.51
N SER A 399 14.80 -37.94 5.73
CA SER A 399 14.02 -37.83 6.95
C SER A 399 13.55 -36.40 7.17
N VAL A 400 12.25 -36.22 7.35
CA VAL A 400 11.60 -34.93 7.54
C VAL A 400 10.69 -35.04 8.79
N PRO A 401 10.92 -34.22 9.82
CA PRO A 401 10.12 -34.26 11.04
C PRO A 401 8.62 -34.02 10.79
N GLU A 402 7.75 -34.56 11.66
CA GLU A 402 6.27 -34.49 11.52
C GLU A 402 5.71 -33.05 11.44
N LYS A 403 4.68 -32.84 10.61
CA LYS A 403 3.94 -31.58 10.39
C LYS A 403 4.74 -30.48 9.69
N LEU A 404 4.31 -30.14 8.47
CA LEU A 404 4.88 -29.07 7.65
C LEU A 404 4.32 -27.70 8.06
N ASP A 405 5.00 -26.63 7.62
CA ASP A 405 4.49 -25.27 7.77
C ASP A 405 3.29 -25.03 6.84
N ALA A 406 2.41 -24.09 7.21
CA ALA A 406 1.31 -23.62 6.38
C ALA A 406 1.77 -22.51 5.43
N SER A 407 1.08 -22.33 4.30
CA SER A 407 1.40 -21.32 3.29
C SER A 407 0.15 -20.56 2.86
N ALA A 408 0.26 -19.24 2.83
CA ALA A 408 -0.75 -18.34 2.28
C ALA A 408 -0.52 -18.02 0.78
N HIS A 409 0.42 -18.70 0.11
CA HIS A 409 0.64 -18.54 -1.34
C HIS A 409 -0.30 -19.46 -2.13
N PRO A 410 -0.78 -19.07 -3.33
CA PRO A 410 -1.58 -19.95 -4.17
C PRO A 410 -0.79 -21.18 -4.64
N LEU A 411 -1.48 -22.21 -5.16
CA LEU A 411 -0.83 -23.35 -5.81
C LEU A 411 -0.49 -22.99 -7.26
N ASN A 412 0.76 -23.21 -7.68
CA ASN A 412 1.20 -23.01 -9.07
C ASN A 412 1.77 -24.31 -9.67
N ILE A 413 1.58 -24.49 -10.98
CA ILE A 413 2.22 -25.54 -11.77
C ILE A 413 3.07 -24.86 -12.84
N GLY A 414 4.33 -25.28 -12.98
CA GLY A 414 5.30 -24.70 -13.90
C GLY A 414 5.94 -23.36 -13.46
N ARG A 415 5.55 -22.84 -12.29
CA ARG A 415 6.12 -21.64 -11.65
C ARG A 415 6.13 -21.80 -10.13
N ASN A 416 7.05 -21.13 -9.46
CA ASN A 416 7.06 -21.05 -8.00
C ASN A 416 6.07 -19.97 -7.54
N SER A 417 5.17 -20.29 -6.60
CA SER A 417 4.12 -19.35 -6.19
C SER A 417 4.57 -18.29 -5.19
N GLU A 418 5.75 -18.45 -4.61
CA GLU A 418 6.37 -17.47 -3.72
C GLU A 418 7.42 -16.63 -4.46
N VAL A 419 8.24 -17.27 -5.31
CA VAL A 419 9.30 -16.63 -6.09
C VAL A 419 8.98 -16.71 -7.58
N THR A 420 8.08 -15.84 -8.04
CA THR A 420 7.35 -15.97 -9.32
C THR A 420 8.22 -15.86 -10.59
N ASN A 421 9.44 -15.34 -10.49
CA ASN A 421 10.41 -15.34 -11.60
C ASN A 421 11.07 -16.72 -11.84
N ARG A 422 10.88 -17.69 -10.94
CA ARG A 422 11.33 -19.07 -11.14
C ARG A 422 10.24 -19.84 -11.90
N THR A 423 10.54 -20.18 -13.15
CA THR A 423 9.63 -20.88 -14.07
C THR A 423 10.30 -22.10 -14.69
N THR A 424 9.51 -23.03 -15.19
CA THR A 424 10.00 -24.13 -16.02
C THR A 424 9.70 -23.88 -17.50
N SER A 425 10.64 -24.26 -18.36
CA SER A 425 10.42 -24.33 -19.81
C SER A 425 9.98 -25.72 -20.26
N MET A 426 9.82 -26.66 -19.35
CA MET A 426 9.52 -28.06 -19.66
C MET A 426 8.01 -28.27 -19.84
N PRO A 427 7.56 -29.01 -20.88
CA PRO A 427 6.14 -29.30 -21.05
C PRO A 427 5.59 -30.16 -19.90
N ILE A 428 4.49 -29.72 -19.30
CA ILE A 428 3.76 -30.45 -18.25
C ILE A 428 2.35 -30.80 -18.75
N ARG A 429 1.99 -32.08 -18.77
CA ARG A 429 0.67 -32.51 -19.27
C ARG A 429 -0.34 -32.83 -18.18
N ARG A 430 0.11 -33.14 -16.96
CA ARG A 430 -0.77 -33.49 -15.85
C ARG A 430 -0.11 -33.20 -14.51
N ALA A 431 -0.91 -32.78 -13.53
CA ALA A 431 -0.46 -32.72 -12.13
C ALA A 431 -1.55 -33.28 -11.20
N ARG A 432 -1.13 -33.94 -10.12
CA ARG A 432 -1.99 -34.54 -9.12
C ARG A 432 -1.48 -34.26 -7.71
N ILE A 433 -2.42 -34.07 -6.78
CA ILE A 433 -2.13 -33.94 -5.35
C ILE A 433 -3.06 -34.85 -4.56
N TYR A 434 -2.51 -35.56 -3.58
CA TYR A 434 -3.26 -36.31 -2.59
C TYR A 434 -2.96 -35.74 -1.20
N GLY A 435 -3.98 -35.60 -0.37
CA GLY A 435 -3.91 -35.28 1.07
C GLY A 435 -3.43 -36.46 1.93
N ARG A 436 -2.82 -37.47 1.30
CA ARG A 436 -2.24 -38.66 1.93
C ARG A 436 -0.94 -39.07 1.23
N ALA A 437 -0.15 -39.90 1.90
CA ALA A 437 1.00 -40.55 1.28
C ALA A 437 0.57 -41.78 0.49
N LEU A 438 0.92 -41.83 -0.80
CA LEU A 438 0.76 -43.04 -1.61
C LEU A 438 1.82 -44.09 -1.22
N SER A 439 1.46 -45.37 -1.26
CA SER A 439 2.40 -46.48 -1.10
C SER A 439 3.36 -46.57 -2.30
N ALA A 440 4.48 -47.29 -2.14
CA ALA A 440 5.41 -47.50 -3.25
C ALA A 440 4.73 -48.25 -4.42
N GLU A 441 3.85 -49.21 -4.10
CA GLU A 441 3.05 -49.97 -5.06
C GLU A 441 2.09 -49.05 -5.82
N GLU A 442 1.36 -48.19 -5.11
CA GLU A 442 0.49 -47.18 -5.72
C GLU A 442 1.31 -46.25 -6.64
N VAL A 443 2.50 -45.82 -6.21
CA VAL A 443 3.37 -44.97 -7.04
C VAL A 443 3.85 -45.69 -8.30
N SER A 444 4.17 -46.98 -8.23
CA SER A 444 4.58 -47.79 -9.39
C SER A 444 3.42 -48.13 -10.34
N GLU A 445 2.23 -48.41 -9.82
CA GLU A 445 1.06 -48.90 -10.56
C GLU A 445 -0.11 -47.90 -10.52
N PRO A 446 -0.07 -46.83 -11.33
CA PRO A 446 -1.03 -45.73 -11.25
C PRO A 446 -2.45 -46.11 -11.69
N GLU A 447 -2.62 -47.19 -12.46
CA GLU A 447 -3.91 -47.60 -13.02
C GLU A 447 -4.84 -48.21 -11.98
N GLY A 448 -4.29 -48.71 -10.86
CA GLY A 448 -5.05 -49.34 -9.77
C GLY A 448 -5.35 -48.42 -8.57
N ARG A 449 -4.99 -47.13 -8.64
CA ARG A 449 -5.18 -46.20 -7.51
C ARG A 449 -6.66 -45.87 -7.31
N ASN A 450 -7.06 -45.75 -6.04
CA ASN A 450 -8.33 -45.14 -5.68
C ASN A 450 -8.19 -43.60 -5.59
N ASP A 451 -9.31 -42.89 -5.61
CA ASP A 451 -9.35 -41.43 -5.48
C ASP A 451 -9.47 -40.95 -4.02
N GLU A 452 -9.13 -41.81 -3.05
CA GLU A 452 -9.16 -41.48 -1.62
C GLU A 452 -8.16 -40.36 -1.31
N ASP A 453 -8.64 -39.30 -0.65
CA ASP A 453 -7.91 -38.06 -0.36
C ASP A 453 -7.28 -37.40 -1.60
N LEU A 454 -7.78 -37.67 -2.80
CA LEU A 454 -7.35 -36.96 -4.00
C LEU A 454 -7.83 -35.51 -3.93
N VAL A 455 -6.87 -34.59 -3.86
CA VAL A 455 -7.09 -33.14 -3.67
C VAL A 455 -7.12 -32.38 -5.00
N LEU A 456 -6.32 -32.83 -5.98
CA LEU A 456 -6.20 -32.22 -7.30
C LEU A 456 -5.91 -33.29 -8.35
N ASP A 457 -6.59 -33.23 -9.51
CA ASP A 457 -6.22 -33.94 -10.73
C ASP A 457 -6.46 -33.07 -11.96
N ILE A 458 -5.41 -32.41 -12.43
CA ILE A 458 -5.49 -31.45 -13.53
C ILE A 458 -4.83 -31.99 -14.79
N ASP A 459 -5.58 -31.95 -15.91
CA ASP A 459 -5.10 -32.33 -17.23
C ASP A 459 -4.79 -31.10 -18.06
N LEU A 460 -3.51 -30.77 -18.13
CA LEU A 460 -2.98 -29.61 -18.82
C LEU A 460 -2.89 -29.80 -20.34
N THR A 461 -3.48 -30.85 -20.91
CA THR A 461 -3.73 -30.98 -22.36
C THR A 461 -5.15 -30.58 -22.74
N LYS A 462 -6.04 -30.36 -21.75
CA LYS A 462 -7.43 -30.01 -21.95
C LYS A 462 -7.72 -28.61 -21.44
N VAL A 463 -7.88 -27.68 -22.38
CA VAL A 463 -8.34 -26.33 -22.08
C VAL A 463 -9.83 -26.25 -22.35
N VAL A 464 -10.57 -25.65 -21.42
CA VAL A 464 -11.93 -25.20 -21.70
C VAL A 464 -11.87 -23.69 -21.94
N GLU A 465 -12.26 -23.30 -23.14
CA GLU A 465 -12.48 -21.90 -23.47
C GLU A 465 -13.82 -21.46 -22.89
N TYR A 466 -13.80 -20.48 -22.01
CA TYR A 466 -15.01 -19.80 -21.53
C TYR A 466 -14.98 -18.37 -21.97
N ALA A 467 -16.10 -17.84 -22.48
CA ALA A 467 -16.27 -16.39 -22.55
C ALA A 467 -15.98 -15.80 -21.17
N ALA A 468 -15.10 -14.80 -21.10
CA ALA A 468 -14.95 -14.01 -19.89
C ALA A 468 -16.35 -13.58 -19.45
N ALA A 469 -16.58 -13.65 -18.14
CA ALA A 469 -17.66 -12.85 -17.59
C ALA A 469 -17.44 -11.41 -18.09
N PRO A 470 -18.50 -10.68 -18.50
CA PRO A 470 -18.36 -9.27 -18.83
C PRO A 470 -17.55 -8.61 -17.71
N ASN A 471 -16.60 -7.75 -18.07
CA ASN A 471 -15.82 -7.03 -17.07
C ASN A 471 -16.79 -6.53 -15.99
N PRO A 472 -16.65 -6.98 -14.73
CA PRO A 472 -17.63 -6.68 -13.69
C PRO A 472 -17.70 -5.17 -13.37
N ARG A 473 -16.68 -4.40 -13.77
CA ARG A 473 -16.66 -2.93 -13.69
C ARG A 473 -17.06 -2.22 -14.98
N CYS A 474 -17.33 -2.97 -16.05
CA CYS A 474 -17.70 -2.45 -17.37
C CYS A 474 -16.67 -1.46 -17.96
N VAL A 475 -15.39 -1.61 -17.64
CA VAL A 475 -14.31 -0.79 -18.25
C VAL A 475 -13.73 -1.47 -19.49
N SER A 476 -13.36 -0.69 -20.51
CA SER A 476 -12.75 -1.22 -21.73
C SER A 476 -11.23 -1.30 -21.65
N ARG A 477 -10.58 -0.51 -20.79
CA ARG A 477 -9.13 -0.46 -20.63
C ARG A 477 -8.71 -0.53 -19.15
N PHE A 478 -7.48 -0.94 -18.92
CA PHE A 478 -6.81 -0.94 -17.62
C PHE A 478 -5.37 -0.45 -17.74
N LEU A 479 -4.77 -0.06 -16.61
CA LEU A 479 -3.37 0.33 -16.52
C LEU A 479 -2.51 -0.93 -16.30
N ALA A 480 -1.77 -1.31 -17.34
CA ALA A 480 -0.93 -2.49 -17.39
C ALA A 480 0.49 -2.19 -16.88
N TYR A 481 1.13 -3.18 -16.26
CA TYR A 481 2.51 -3.13 -15.77
C TYR A 481 3.33 -4.34 -16.25
N GLY A 482 4.55 -4.51 -15.74
CA GLY A 482 5.48 -5.57 -16.19
C GLY A 482 4.84 -6.97 -16.22
N GLY A 483 5.08 -7.69 -17.32
CA GLY A 483 4.51 -9.01 -17.57
C GLY A 483 3.15 -9.01 -18.27
N ASP A 484 2.38 -7.90 -18.23
CA ASP A 484 1.13 -7.82 -18.96
C ASP A 484 1.34 -7.80 -20.49
N PHE A 485 2.55 -7.46 -20.97
CA PHE A 485 2.88 -7.43 -22.40
C PHE A 485 3.53 -8.74 -22.88
N GLY A 486 3.65 -9.75 -22.02
CA GLY A 486 4.35 -11.00 -22.32
C GLY A 486 5.88 -10.90 -22.24
N ASP A 487 6.39 -9.76 -21.75
CA ASP A 487 7.78 -9.45 -21.48
C ASP A 487 8.34 -10.33 -20.35
N GLN A 488 9.53 -10.92 -20.57
CA GLN A 488 10.23 -11.81 -19.64
C GLN A 488 11.76 -11.69 -19.81
N PRO A 489 12.56 -11.54 -18.73
CA PRO A 489 12.10 -11.29 -17.35
C PRO A 489 11.43 -9.91 -17.22
N ASN A 490 10.65 -9.73 -16.15
CA ASN A 490 10.07 -8.45 -15.75
C ASN A 490 9.97 -8.36 -14.21
N ASP A 491 9.78 -7.15 -13.68
CA ASP A 491 9.68 -6.86 -12.25
C ASP A 491 8.23 -6.49 -11.81
N GLY A 492 7.22 -6.99 -12.53
CA GLY A 492 5.81 -6.81 -12.17
C GLY A 492 5.38 -5.36 -12.01
N ASN A 493 4.72 -5.04 -10.90
CA ASN A 493 4.23 -3.69 -10.59
C ASN A 493 5.27 -2.79 -9.91
N PHE A 494 6.55 -3.18 -9.86
CA PHE A 494 7.60 -2.35 -9.26
C PHE A 494 7.76 -0.99 -9.95
N CYS A 495 7.23 -0.81 -11.17
CA CYS A 495 7.15 0.47 -11.86
C CYS A 495 5.97 1.38 -11.44
N CYS A 496 5.11 0.95 -10.51
CA CYS A 496 3.95 1.70 -10.03
C CYS A 496 4.23 2.29 -8.63
N ASN A 497 4.95 3.42 -8.57
CA ASN A 497 5.41 4.03 -7.31
C ASN A 497 4.86 5.43 -7.03
N GLY A 498 3.81 5.86 -7.73
CA GLY A 498 3.42 7.27 -7.81
C GLY A 498 2.59 7.80 -6.64
N LEU A 499 2.78 9.08 -6.34
CA LEU A 499 1.78 9.92 -5.65
C LEU A 499 0.50 10.08 -6.48
N VAL A 500 0.60 9.96 -7.80
CA VAL A 500 -0.52 9.91 -8.73
C VAL A 500 -0.44 8.66 -9.62
N GLN A 501 -1.58 8.16 -10.06
CA GLN A 501 -1.64 7.11 -11.08
C GLN A 501 -1.19 7.66 -12.44
N ALA A 502 -0.95 6.76 -13.40
CA ALA A 502 -0.46 7.13 -14.73
C ALA A 502 -1.36 8.19 -15.45
N ASP A 503 -2.67 8.15 -15.18
CA ASP A 503 -3.68 9.09 -15.67
C ASP A 503 -3.83 10.38 -14.83
N ARG A 504 -2.90 10.62 -13.89
CA ARG A 504 -2.87 11.73 -12.92
C ARG A 504 -4.02 11.72 -11.91
N ARG A 505 -4.71 10.58 -11.72
CA ARG A 505 -5.57 10.38 -10.55
C ARG A 505 -4.72 10.43 -9.28
N VAL A 506 -5.13 11.27 -8.33
CA VAL A 506 -4.39 11.46 -7.07
C VAL A 506 -4.60 10.25 -6.15
N ASN A 507 -3.51 9.59 -5.74
CA ASN A 507 -3.58 8.51 -4.77
C ASN A 507 -3.83 9.08 -3.35
N PRO A 508 -4.52 8.35 -2.44
CA PRO A 508 -4.89 8.88 -1.12
C PRO A 508 -3.71 9.39 -0.28
N HIS A 509 -2.54 8.77 -0.39
CA HIS A 509 -1.34 9.21 0.33
C HIS A 509 -0.83 10.59 -0.07
N ALA A 510 -1.15 11.10 -1.27
CA ALA A 510 -0.75 12.44 -1.67
C ALA A 510 -1.40 13.54 -0.79
N TYR A 511 -2.57 13.27 -0.20
CA TYR A 511 -3.18 14.21 0.76
C TYR A 511 -2.41 14.29 2.08
N GLU A 512 -1.76 13.20 2.50
CA GLU A 512 -0.82 13.21 3.64
C GLU A 512 0.40 14.08 3.29
N VAL A 513 0.96 13.92 2.07
CA VAL A 513 2.06 14.76 1.58
C VAL A 513 1.66 16.24 1.63
N LYS A 514 0.49 16.60 1.11
CA LYS A 514 -0.01 17.98 1.15
C LYS A 514 -0.04 18.55 2.56
N LYS A 515 -0.53 17.76 3.53
CA LYS A 515 -0.61 18.17 4.95
C LYS A 515 0.77 18.33 5.56
N VAL A 516 1.63 17.33 5.42
CA VAL A 516 2.97 17.33 6.04
C VAL A 516 3.84 18.44 5.43
N TYR A 517 3.71 18.68 4.12
CA TYR A 517 4.46 19.71 3.40
C TYR A 517 3.89 21.13 3.57
N GLN A 518 2.80 21.36 4.32
CA GLN A 518 2.23 22.70 4.43
C GLN A 518 3.17 23.73 5.09
N ASN A 519 3.07 24.98 4.66
CA ASN A 519 3.95 26.09 5.09
C ASN A 519 3.33 27.01 6.15
N ILE A 520 2.17 26.66 6.68
CA ILE A 520 1.50 27.42 7.72
C ILE A 520 1.12 26.43 8.82
N ARG A 521 1.39 26.78 10.08
CA ARG A 521 1.03 25.93 11.22
C ARG A 521 0.23 26.72 12.24
N VAL A 522 -0.86 26.14 12.70
CA VAL A 522 -1.66 26.63 13.82
C VAL A 522 -1.60 25.63 14.97
N THR A 523 -1.24 26.09 16.16
CA THR A 523 -1.27 25.30 17.39
C THR A 523 -2.03 26.02 18.48
N ARG A 524 -2.50 25.32 19.50
CA ARG A 524 -3.05 25.96 20.70
C ARG A 524 -1.94 26.61 21.52
N VAL A 525 -2.23 27.74 22.18
CA VAL A 525 -1.34 28.31 23.21
C VAL A 525 -1.60 27.59 24.53
N ASP A 526 -0.55 27.19 25.23
CA ASP A 526 -0.66 26.45 26.49
C ASP A 526 -1.44 27.24 27.55
N GLY A 527 -2.39 26.57 28.20
CA GLY A 527 -3.23 27.15 29.27
C GLY A 527 -4.35 28.08 28.80
N GLU A 528 -4.48 28.32 27.49
CA GLU A 528 -5.46 29.26 26.91
C GLU A 528 -6.48 28.52 26.05
N THR A 529 -7.77 28.84 26.20
CA THR A 529 -8.83 28.11 25.48
C THR A 529 -9.09 28.63 24.06
N GLU A 530 -8.86 29.92 23.83
CA GLU A 530 -9.26 30.66 22.61
C GLU A 530 -8.08 31.37 21.92
N LYS A 531 -6.85 31.15 22.41
CA LYS A 531 -5.63 31.67 21.78
C LYS A 531 -4.89 30.57 21.04
N PHE A 532 -4.49 30.91 19.82
CA PHE A 532 -3.81 30.01 18.90
C PHE A 532 -2.52 30.66 18.41
N ARG A 533 -1.46 29.88 18.26
CA ARG A 533 -0.19 30.34 17.70
C ARG A 533 -0.16 30.03 16.21
N LEU A 534 -0.07 31.08 15.41
CA LEU A 534 0.15 31.01 13.97
C LEU A 534 1.65 31.11 13.69
N ARG A 535 2.20 30.17 12.91
CA ARG A 535 3.59 30.17 12.45
C ARG A 535 3.63 30.19 10.92
N ASN A 536 4.31 31.20 10.37
CA ASN A 536 4.66 31.27 8.96
C ASN A 536 5.96 30.47 8.71
N LYS A 537 5.89 29.38 7.94
CA LYS A 537 7.04 28.54 7.56
C LYS A 537 7.56 28.83 6.15
N TYR A 538 6.94 29.75 5.40
CA TYR A 538 7.49 30.25 4.14
C TYR A 538 8.78 31.06 4.38
N TYR A 539 9.67 31.08 3.39
CA TYR A 539 10.93 31.82 3.48
C TYR A 539 10.87 33.19 2.80
N PHE A 540 9.94 33.37 1.85
CA PHE A 540 9.85 34.59 1.04
C PHE A 540 8.43 35.17 0.96
N THR A 541 7.42 34.42 1.42
CA THR A 541 5.99 34.79 1.35
C THR A 541 5.44 35.24 2.70
N ASN A 542 4.78 36.40 2.74
CA ASN A 542 4.01 36.85 3.90
C ASN A 542 2.64 36.15 3.93
N LEU A 543 2.07 35.92 5.11
CA LEU A 543 0.75 35.29 5.22
C LEU A 543 -0.42 36.17 4.75
N ASN A 544 -0.21 37.47 4.55
CA ASN A 544 -1.23 38.36 3.99
C ASN A 544 -1.51 38.10 2.50
N GLU A 545 -0.78 37.20 1.86
CA GLU A 545 -1.10 36.65 0.53
C GLU A 545 -2.27 35.66 0.57
N PHE A 546 -2.65 35.17 1.74
CA PHE A 546 -3.71 34.18 1.93
C PHE A 546 -4.87 34.73 2.77
N GLU A 547 -6.08 34.29 2.46
CA GLU A 547 -7.26 34.52 3.30
C GLU A 547 -7.32 33.46 4.41
N CYS A 548 -7.40 33.87 5.68
CA CYS A 548 -7.51 32.98 6.82
C CYS A 548 -8.97 32.80 7.23
N SER A 549 -9.49 31.59 7.12
CA SER A 549 -10.85 31.21 7.53
C SER A 549 -10.82 30.22 8.68
N TRP A 550 -11.93 30.14 9.43
CA TRP A 550 -12.09 29.15 10.48
C TRP A 550 -13.49 28.56 10.46
N THR A 551 -13.59 27.29 10.85
CA THR A 551 -14.84 26.55 10.98
C THR A 551 -14.85 25.79 12.31
N LEU A 552 -15.87 26.02 13.12
CA LEU A 552 -16.13 25.27 14.34
C LEU A 552 -17.17 24.19 14.05
N ARG A 553 -16.84 22.94 14.35
CA ARG A 553 -17.72 21.78 14.17
C ARG A 553 -18.01 21.11 15.49
N THR A 554 -19.27 20.79 15.75
CA THR A 554 -19.69 19.94 16.87
C THR A 554 -20.32 18.67 16.31
N ASN A 555 -19.84 17.50 16.74
CA ASN A 555 -20.23 16.19 16.21
C ASN A 555 -20.12 16.12 14.67
N GLY A 556 -19.06 16.72 14.13
CA GLY A 556 -18.77 16.74 12.68
C GLY A 556 -19.58 17.73 11.85
N LYS A 557 -20.59 18.41 12.42
CA LYS A 557 -21.41 19.40 11.72
C LYS A 557 -20.91 20.80 12.00
N THR A 558 -20.84 21.64 10.96
CA THR A 558 -20.51 23.06 11.12
C THR A 558 -21.57 23.77 11.96
N VAL A 559 -21.16 24.34 13.08
CA VAL A 559 -22.01 25.13 13.98
C VAL A 559 -21.72 26.62 13.85
N GLN A 560 -20.47 26.99 13.57
CA GLN A 560 -20.04 28.36 13.34
C GLN A 560 -18.88 28.39 12.34
N SER A 561 -18.72 29.50 11.64
CA SER A 561 -17.57 29.79 10.79
C SER A 561 -17.32 31.29 10.72
N GLY A 562 -16.13 31.68 10.30
CA GLY A 562 -15.76 33.08 10.13
C GLY A 562 -14.46 33.24 9.36
N THR A 563 -14.06 34.49 9.16
CA THR A 563 -12.76 34.86 8.57
C THR A 563 -11.98 35.75 9.54
N LEU A 564 -10.66 35.58 9.56
CA LEU A 564 -9.71 36.50 10.19
C LEU A 564 -9.07 37.46 9.17
N GLY A 565 -9.46 37.35 7.89
CA GLY A 565 -8.90 38.13 6.79
C GLY A 565 -7.46 37.73 6.46
N ARG A 566 -6.78 38.64 5.78
CA ARG A 566 -5.36 38.54 5.44
C ARG A 566 -4.51 39.01 6.62
N ILE A 567 -3.72 38.10 7.20
CA ILE A 567 -2.93 38.36 8.39
C ILE A 567 -1.50 38.74 7.99
N ASP A 568 -1.08 39.97 8.30
CA ASP A 568 0.31 40.39 8.11
C ASP A 568 1.25 39.66 9.10
N LEU A 569 1.95 38.66 8.58
CA LEU A 569 2.95 37.88 9.31
C LEU A 569 4.10 37.52 8.36
N ALA A 570 5.24 38.17 8.58
CA ALA A 570 6.43 37.99 7.78
C ALA A 570 6.95 36.53 7.76
N PRO A 571 7.70 36.12 6.71
CA PRO A 571 8.36 34.82 6.64
C PRO A 571 9.07 34.43 7.93
N GLN A 572 9.00 33.14 8.31
CA GLN A 572 9.65 32.57 9.50
C GLN A 572 9.23 33.15 10.87
N HIS A 573 8.21 34.01 10.93
CA HIS A 573 7.71 34.58 12.20
C HIS A 573 6.52 33.80 12.76
N SER A 574 6.26 33.99 14.05
CA SER A 574 5.07 33.49 14.73
C SER A 574 4.33 34.62 15.43
N ARG A 575 3.01 34.50 15.54
CA ARG A 575 2.16 35.43 16.27
C ARG A 575 0.99 34.66 16.90
N ASP A 576 0.59 35.07 18.10
CA ASP A 576 -0.63 34.56 18.71
C ASP A 576 -1.85 35.33 18.15
N ILE A 577 -2.87 34.57 17.76
CA ILE A 577 -4.16 35.04 17.25
C ILE A 577 -5.27 34.60 18.20
N GLN A 578 -6.31 35.42 18.29
CA GLN A 578 -7.52 35.11 19.03
C GLN A 578 -8.63 34.80 18.02
N ILE A 579 -9.39 33.74 18.29
CA ILE A 579 -10.53 33.35 17.47
C ILE A 579 -11.75 33.37 18.38
N ASP A 580 -12.57 34.39 18.19
CA ASP A 580 -13.79 34.60 18.98
C ASP A 580 -14.93 33.79 18.37
N TYR A 581 -15.08 32.55 18.82
CA TYR A 581 -16.28 31.73 18.56
C TYR A 581 -17.16 31.70 19.81
N ALA A 582 -18.48 31.69 19.63
CA ALA A 582 -19.39 31.49 20.75
C ALA A 582 -19.29 30.05 21.26
N ALA A 583 -19.47 29.83 22.57
CA ALA A 583 -19.52 28.48 23.11
C ALA A 583 -20.59 27.64 22.38
N PRO A 584 -20.29 26.38 21.99
CA PRO A 584 -21.27 25.51 21.35
C PRO A 584 -22.54 25.38 22.20
N GLN A 585 -23.71 25.59 21.59
CA GLN A 585 -24.99 25.41 22.29
C GLN A 585 -25.35 23.94 22.46
N GLU A 586 -24.92 23.10 21.53
CA GLU A 586 -25.16 21.66 21.59
C GLU A 586 -23.98 20.95 22.27
N PRO A 587 -24.25 19.97 23.15
CA PRO A 587 -23.21 19.13 23.71
C PRO A 587 -22.61 18.23 22.62
N GLY A 588 -21.29 18.06 22.65
CA GLY A 588 -20.62 17.19 21.70
C GLY A 588 -19.13 17.45 21.58
N GLU A 589 -18.46 16.52 20.94
CA GLU A 589 -17.06 16.69 20.56
C GLU A 589 -16.95 17.85 19.57
N THR A 590 -16.09 18.81 19.89
CA THR A 590 -15.97 20.04 19.11
C THR A 590 -14.55 20.21 18.57
N PHE A 591 -14.45 20.54 17.28
CA PHE A 591 -13.19 20.82 16.60
C PHE A 591 -13.22 22.20 15.94
N LEU A 592 -12.14 22.94 16.07
CA LEU A 592 -11.87 24.16 15.32
C LEU A 592 -10.89 23.82 14.19
N THR A 593 -11.31 24.01 12.94
CA THR A 593 -10.43 23.96 11.77
C THR A 593 -10.09 25.38 11.35
N VAL A 594 -8.81 25.70 11.23
CA VAL A 594 -8.30 26.97 10.69
C VAL A 594 -7.63 26.68 9.35
N SER A 595 -8.02 27.43 8.31
CA SER A 595 -7.63 27.18 6.92
C SER A 595 -7.11 28.45 6.27
N PHE A 596 -6.19 28.29 5.32
CA PHE A 596 -5.59 29.37 4.54
C PHE A 596 -5.82 29.10 3.06
N GLU A 597 -6.43 30.06 2.38
CA GLU A 597 -6.89 29.91 1.01
C GLU A 597 -6.31 30.98 0.10
N LEU A 598 -6.13 30.63 -1.18
CA LEU A 598 -5.81 31.62 -2.22
C LEU A 598 -7.00 32.57 -2.40
N PRO A 599 -6.82 33.89 -2.21
CA PRO A 599 -7.91 34.83 -2.43
C PRO A 599 -8.21 35.04 -3.93
N GLU A 600 -7.25 34.79 -4.80
CA GLU A 600 -7.33 34.98 -6.25
C GLU A 600 -6.68 33.79 -6.97
N SER A 601 -7.11 33.50 -8.20
CA SER A 601 -6.52 32.43 -9.00
C SER A 601 -5.05 32.76 -9.35
N THR A 602 -4.20 31.74 -9.25
CA THR A 602 -2.80 31.76 -9.66
C THR A 602 -2.64 30.89 -10.90
N PRO A 603 -1.49 30.92 -11.61
CA PRO A 603 -1.26 30.00 -12.73
C PRO A 603 -1.41 28.52 -12.39
N TRP A 604 -1.27 28.14 -11.10
CA TRP A 604 -1.27 26.74 -10.67
C TRP A 604 -2.50 26.28 -9.89
N ALA A 605 -3.35 27.18 -9.41
CA ALA A 605 -4.59 26.84 -8.72
C ALA A 605 -5.59 27.99 -8.74
N GLU A 606 -6.87 27.64 -8.71
CA GLU A 606 -7.98 28.59 -8.63
C GLU A 606 -8.08 29.27 -7.26
N SER A 607 -8.75 30.42 -7.20
CA SER A 607 -9.17 31.06 -5.94
C SER A 607 -9.97 30.09 -5.07
N GLY A 608 -9.79 30.15 -3.75
CA GLY A 608 -10.38 29.21 -2.78
C GLY A 608 -9.58 27.93 -2.58
N HIS A 609 -8.45 27.74 -3.28
CA HIS A 609 -7.57 26.61 -3.02
C HIS A 609 -6.94 26.70 -1.62
N VAL A 610 -7.23 25.71 -0.77
CA VAL A 610 -6.65 25.59 0.58
C VAL A 610 -5.18 25.16 0.49
N VAL A 611 -4.26 26.05 0.88
CA VAL A 611 -2.81 25.76 0.91
C VAL A 611 -2.36 25.10 2.21
N ALA A 612 -3.06 25.38 3.31
CA ALA A 612 -2.79 24.81 4.62
C ALA A 612 -4.05 24.80 5.48
N TRP A 613 -4.15 23.83 6.38
CA TRP A 613 -5.14 23.82 7.43
C TRP A 613 -4.62 23.08 8.65
N ASP A 614 -5.16 23.38 9.82
CA ASP A 614 -4.97 22.59 11.04
C ASP A 614 -6.28 22.50 11.81
N GLN A 615 -6.54 21.33 12.42
CA GLN A 615 -7.73 21.07 13.21
C GLN A 615 -7.35 20.82 14.67
N LEU A 616 -8.06 21.45 15.59
CA LEU A 616 -7.76 21.48 17.01
C LEU A 616 -9.02 21.10 17.80
N ALA A 617 -8.89 20.16 18.74
CA ALA A 617 -9.97 19.81 19.65
C ALA A 617 -10.24 20.97 20.64
N ILE A 618 -11.51 21.31 20.82
CA ILE A 618 -11.98 22.37 21.73
C ILE A 618 -12.71 21.73 22.92
N GLY A 619 -12.29 22.11 24.13
CA GLY A 619 -12.82 21.55 25.38
C GLY A 619 -12.34 20.12 25.67
N GLN A 620 -12.88 19.52 26.74
CA GLN A 620 -12.76 18.07 26.95
C GLN A 620 -13.87 17.40 26.15
N ALA A 621 -13.54 16.33 25.42
CA ALA A 621 -14.53 15.48 24.80
C ALA A 621 -15.46 14.94 25.89
N THR A 622 -16.72 15.40 25.92
CA THR A 622 -17.76 14.66 26.65
C THR A 622 -17.98 13.39 25.87
N ALA A 623 -17.49 12.26 26.39
CA ALA A 623 -17.81 10.95 25.85
C ALA A 623 -19.33 10.89 25.64
N GLY A 624 -19.74 10.66 24.39
CA GLY A 624 -21.14 10.42 24.11
C GLY A 624 -21.54 9.17 24.87
N THR A 625 -22.27 9.32 25.98
CA THR A 625 -22.82 8.18 26.69
C THR A 625 -23.75 7.46 25.73
N VAL A 626 -23.39 6.27 25.29
CA VAL A 626 -24.35 5.32 24.73
C VAL A 626 -25.48 5.22 25.75
N ALA A 627 -26.69 5.63 25.36
CA ALA A 627 -27.82 5.71 26.26
C ALA A 627 -27.97 4.39 27.02
N LYS A 628 -27.95 4.41 28.35
CA LYS A 628 -28.28 3.21 29.13
C LYS A 628 -29.70 2.79 28.76
N ALA A 629 -29.93 1.49 28.61
CA ALA A 629 -31.26 0.94 28.39
C ALA A 629 -32.24 1.50 29.45
N ALA A 630 -33.46 1.83 29.01
CA ALA A 630 -34.51 2.27 29.92
C ALA A 630 -34.79 1.16 30.96
N ALA A 631 -34.93 1.51 32.23
CA ALA A 631 -35.29 0.56 33.28
C ALA A 631 -36.78 0.17 33.16
N GLY A 632 -37.09 -1.13 33.22
CA GLY A 632 -38.47 -1.63 33.30
C GLY A 632 -39.06 -2.29 32.04
N VAL A 633 -38.22 -2.71 31.09
CA VAL A 633 -38.66 -3.32 29.81
C VAL A 633 -38.82 -4.86 29.96
N PRO A 634 -39.84 -5.50 29.35
CA PRO A 634 -40.06 -6.95 29.43
C PRO A 634 -38.84 -7.80 29.00
N ALA A 635 -38.75 -9.04 29.50
CA ALA A 635 -37.65 -9.94 29.19
C ALA A 635 -37.61 -10.30 27.69
N VAL A 636 -36.42 -10.27 27.07
CA VAL A 636 -36.21 -10.83 25.73
C VAL A 636 -36.24 -12.35 25.83
N GLU A 637 -37.05 -13.01 25.01
CA GLU A 637 -37.08 -14.47 24.96
C GLU A 637 -35.91 -15.00 24.11
N TYR A 638 -35.35 -16.13 24.51
CA TYR A 638 -34.39 -16.86 23.69
C TYR A 638 -34.74 -18.34 23.60
N THR A 639 -34.41 -18.94 22.46
CA THR A 639 -34.63 -20.37 22.19
C THR A 639 -33.37 -20.98 21.60
N LYS A 640 -33.07 -22.23 21.97
CA LYS A 640 -32.00 -23.03 21.35
C LYS A 640 -32.61 -24.16 20.55
N SER A 641 -32.31 -24.23 19.25
CA SER A 641 -32.81 -25.28 18.36
C SER A 641 -31.85 -25.51 17.21
N ASN A 642 -31.61 -26.77 16.85
CA ASN A 642 -30.77 -27.16 15.71
C ASN A 642 -29.36 -26.52 15.70
N GLY A 643 -28.76 -26.33 16.88
CA GLY A 643 -27.44 -25.70 17.02
C GLY A 643 -27.44 -24.18 16.81
N VAL A 644 -28.59 -23.53 16.88
CA VAL A 644 -28.75 -22.07 16.77
C VAL A 644 -29.46 -21.52 18.00
N LEU A 645 -28.84 -20.53 18.63
CA LEU A 645 -29.44 -19.69 19.67
C LEU A 645 -30.14 -18.51 18.99
N THR A 646 -31.46 -18.41 19.12
CA THR A 646 -32.24 -17.26 18.63
C THR A 646 -32.69 -16.41 19.80
N VAL A 647 -32.39 -15.12 19.75
CA VAL A 647 -32.86 -14.11 20.71
C VAL A 647 -33.86 -13.20 19.97
N ARG A 648 -35.07 -13.05 20.50
CA ARG A 648 -36.17 -12.38 19.80
C ARG A 648 -36.88 -11.34 20.67
N GLY A 649 -36.99 -10.14 20.14
CA GLY A 649 -37.87 -9.08 20.66
C GLY A 649 -39.11 -8.89 19.78
N GLU A 650 -39.90 -7.85 20.07
CA GLU A 650 -41.12 -7.54 19.31
C GLU A 650 -40.79 -7.16 17.85
N ALA A 651 -39.76 -6.35 17.66
CA ALA A 651 -39.37 -5.78 16.37
C ALA A 651 -38.00 -6.28 15.87
N PHE A 652 -37.37 -7.28 16.50
CA PHE A 652 -36.07 -7.79 16.05
C PHE A 652 -35.86 -9.27 16.35
N SER A 653 -34.92 -9.90 15.63
CA SER A 653 -34.39 -11.22 15.97
C SER A 653 -32.93 -11.35 15.61
N VAL A 654 -32.15 -11.96 16.50
CA VAL A 654 -30.73 -12.29 16.32
C VAL A 654 -30.55 -13.80 16.40
N ALA A 655 -29.90 -14.41 15.41
CA ALA A 655 -29.57 -15.84 15.41
C ALA A 655 -28.06 -16.05 15.50
N ILE A 656 -27.62 -16.86 16.48
CA ILE A 656 -26.22 -17.11 16.80
C ILE A 656 -25.94 -18.61 16.67
N ASN A 657 -24.90 -18.96 15.91
CA ASN A 657 -24.45 -20.34 15.76
C ASN A 657 -23.79 -20.85 17.05
N GLU A 658 -24.29 -21.95 17.61
CA GLU A 658 -23.81 -22.50 18.89
C GLU A 658 -22.46 -23.23 18.80
N SER A 659 -21.90 -23.42 17.60
CA SER A 659 -20.59 -24.07 17.41
C SER A 659 -19.42 -23.10 17.28
N ASN A 660 -19.69 -21.86 16.85
CA ASN A 660 -18.64 -20.88 16.54
C ASN A 660 -18.97 -19.44 16.96
N ALA A 661 -20.13 -19.21 17.58
CA ALA A 661 -20.63 -17.92 18.03
C ALA A 661 -20.76 -16.83 16.95
N ALA A 662 -20.84 -17.19 15.66
CA ALA A 662 -21.16 -16.24 14.59
C ALA A 662 -22.62 -15.80 14.68
N ILE A 663 -22.90 -14.52 14.41
CA ILE A 663 -24.29 -14.07 14.20
C ILE A 663 -24.65 -14.34 12.74
N GLU A 664 -25.52 -15.32 12.50
CA GLU A 664 -25.91 -15.75 11.16
C GLU A 664 -27.09 -14.95 10.59
N SER A 665 -27.87 -14.30 11.45
CA SER A 665 -29.01 -13.46 11.05
C SER A 665 -29.22 -12.31 12.02
N LEU A 666 -29.48 -11.12 11.48
CA LEU A 666 -29.88 -9.92 12.22
C LEU A 666 -31.06 -9.29 11.49
N LYS A 667 -32.25 -9.42 12.07
CA LYS A 667 -33.48 -8.87 11.50
C LYS A 667 -34.02 -7.75 12.34
N TYR A 668 -34.40 -6.67 11.66
CA TYR A 668 -35.24 -5.61 12.19
C TYR A 668 -36.56 -5.61 11.41
N GLY A 669 -37.67 -5.75 12.12
CA GLY A 669 -38.97 -6.14 11.60
C GLY A 669 -38.90 -7.46 10.82
N HIS A 670 -39.27 -7.42 9.53
CA HIS A 670 -39.19 -8.57 8.63
C HIS A 670 -37.93 -8.56 7.75
N ARG A 671 -37.02 -7.61 7.94
CA ARG A 671 -35.92 -7.35 7.01
C ARG A 671 -34.62 -7.95 7.52
N GLU A 672 -34.05 -8.85 6.74
CA GLU A 672 -32.70 -9.35 6.96
C GLU A 672 -31.67 -8.26 6.63
N CYS A 673 -30.76 -8.01 7.57
CA CYS A 673 -29.69 -7.03 7.43
C CYS A 673 -28.35 -7.66 7.04
N LEU A 674 -28.16 -8.95 7.33
CA LEU A 674 -26.94 -9.69 6.97
C LEU A 674 -27.13 -10.49 5.69
N ALA A 675 -26.12 -10.47 4.82
CA ALA A 675 -25.99 -11.40 3.70
C ALA A 675 -25.00 -12.53 4.03
N GLU A 676 -24.03 -12.26 4.91
CA GLU A 676 -23.10 -13.24 5.45
C GLU A 676 -22.91 -12.99 6.96
N PRO A 677 -22.52 -14.02 7.74
CA PRO A 677 -22.45 -13.90 9.20
C PRO A 677 -21.49 -12.82 9.69
N LEU A 678 -21.81 -12.23 10.84
CA LEU A 678 -20.88 -11.38 11.59
C LEU A 678 -19.88 -12.28 12.34
N VAL A 679 -18.59 -12.11 12.04
CA VAL A 679 -17.49 -12.95 12.54
C VAL A 679 -16.25 -12.13 12.90
N PRO A 680 -15.36 -12.66 13.77
CA PRO A 680 -14.03 -12.08 13.97
C PRO A 680 -13.24 -11.98 12.68
N ASN A 681 -12.35 -10.99 12.59
CA ASN A 681 -11.38 -10.88 11.50
C ASN A 681 -10.02 -10.43 12.02
N PHE A 682 -9.00 -11.21 11.68
CA PHE A 682 -7.61 -10.97 12.07
C PHE A 682 -6.68 -10.71 10.89
N TRP A 683 -7.24 -10.59 9.68
CA TRP A 683 -6.47 -10.50 8.45
C TRP A 683 -6.70 -9.19 7.69
N LYS A 684 -5.62 -8.74 7.03
CA LYS A 684 -5.57 -7.60 6.12
C LYS A 684 -4.80 -8.05 4.88
N VAL A 685 -5.35 -7.84 3.69
CA VAL A 685 -4.67 -8.11 2.41
C VAL A 685 -3.41 -7.23 2.34
N PRO A 686 -2.22 -7.77 2.02
CA PRO A 686 -1.00 -6.97 2.05
C PRO A 686 -0.98 -5.92 0.93
N ASN A 687 -0.48 -4.73 1.27
CA ASN A 687 -0.04 -3.76 0.28
C ASN A 687 1.35 -4.13 -0.30
N ASP A 688 1.84 -3.36 -1.26
CA ASP A 688 3.15 -3.61 -1.90
C ASP A 688 4.32 -3.60 -0.90
N ASN A 689 4.36 -2.65 0.04
CA ASN A 689 5.39 -2.58 1.09
C ASN A 689 5.45 -3.88 1.92
N GLN A 690 4.27 -4.41 2.26
CA GLN A 690 4.10 -5.61 3.04
C GLN A 690 4.50 -6.86 2.23
N LEU A 691 4.15 -6.92 0.94
CA LEU A 691 4.66 -7.99 0.08
C LEU A 691 6.20 -7.97 0.02
N GLY A 692 6.80 -6.80 -0.12
CA GLY A 692 8.26 -6.61 -0.17
C GLY A 692 9.02 -6.97 1.11
N ASN A 693 8.33 -7.23 2.22
CA ASN A 693 8.95 -7.60 3.50
C ASN A 693 8.47 -8.96 4.05
N ASP A 694 8.08 -9.88 3.17
CA ASP A 694 7.63 -11.25 3.47
C ASP A 694 6.37 -11.31 4.37
N TYR A 695 5.45 -10.37 4.23
CA TYR A 695 4.27 -10.30 5.11
C TYR A 695 3.43 -11.59 5.14
N LEU A 696 3.20 -12.23 3.98
CA LEU A 696 2.43 -13.46 3.88
C LEU A 696 3.07 -14.59 4.71
N ARG A 697 4.39 -14.74 4.64
CA ARG A 697 5.13 -15.73 5.40
C ARG A 697 5.17 -15.38 6.90
N ARG A 698 5.42 -14.11 7.24
CA ARG A 698 5.59 -13.70 8.63
C ARG A 698 4.29 -13.72 9.42
N LEU A 699 3.18 -13.27 8.81
CA LEU A 699 1.93 -13.01 9.50
C LEU A 699 0.80 -13.97 9.08
N GLY A 700 1.00 -14.79 8.04
CA GLY A 700 -0.02 -15.68 7.44
C GLY A 700 -0.76 -16.60 8.39
N ALA A 701 -0.20 -16.91 9.55
CA ALA A 701 -0.89 -17.67 10.61
C ALA A 701 -2.23 -17.03 11.04
N TRP A 702 -2.38 -15.71 10.89
CA TRP A 702 -3.61 -14.99 11.21
C TRP A 702 -4.72 -15.10 10.17
N TYR A 703 -4.41 -15.52 8.93
CA TYR A 703 -5.38 -15.55 7.83
C TYR A 703 -6.60 -16.42 8.15
N GLY A 704 -6.37 -17.69 8.46
CA GLY A 704 -7.42 -18.65 8.84
C GLY A 704 -7.79 -18.62 10.32
N ALA A 705 -7.28 -17.68 11.11
CA ALA A 705 -7.43 -17.71 12.57
C ALA A 705 -8.88 -17.51 13.03
N ALA A 706 -9.65 -16.72 12.29
CA ALA A 706 -11.07 -16.53 12.57
C ALA A 706 -11.88 -17.79 12.25
N GLU A 707 -11.67 -18.39 11.08
CA GLU A 707 -12.41 -19.59 10.65
C GLU A 707 -12.12 -20.80 11.53
N ASN A 708 -10.86 -20.99 11.92
CA ASN A 708 -10.39 -22.12 12.72
C ASN A 708 -10.45 -21.88 14.23
N ARG A 709 -11.24 -20.89 14.69
CA ARG A 709 -11.46 -20.65 16.12
C ARG A 709 -12.26 -21.80 16.73
N GLU A 710 -11.91 -22.19 17.95
CA GLU A 710 -12.60 -23.24 18.70
C GLU A 710 -13.47 -22.60 19.79
N LEU A 711 -14.77 -22.92 19.81
CA LEU A 711 -15.65 -22.50 20.89
C LEU A 711 -15.48 -23.41 22.10
N THR A 712 -15.14 -22.83 23.25
CA THR A 712 -14.93 -23.57 24.51
C THR A 712 -16.13 -23.50 25.45
N SER A 713 -16.87 -22.38 25.44
CA SER A 713 -18.14 -22.24 26.17
C SER A 713 -19.02 -21.16 25.55
N LEU A 714 -20.34 -21.30 25.74
CA LEU A 714 -21.35 -20.36 25.29
C LEU A 714 -22.44 -20.20 26.36
N ASP A 715 -22.32 -19.13 27.13
CA ASP A 715 -23.22 -18.79 28.22
C ASP A 715 -24.27 -17.77 27.78
N VAL A 716 -25.51 -17.95 28.24
CA VAL A 716 -26.64 -17.06 27.93
C VAL A 716 -27.29 -16.66 29.24
N GLU A 717 -27.28 -15.36 29.53
CA GLU A 717 -27.78 -14.81 30.78
C GLU A 717 -28.77 -13.66 30.50
N PRO A 718 -30.00 -13.72 31.04
CA PRO A 718 -30.85 -12.55 31.12
C PRO A 718 -30.18 -11.49 31.99
N SER A 719 -30.03 -10.28 31.47
CA SER A 719 -29.48 -9.15 32.22
C SER A 719 -30.59 -8.38 32.93
N SER A 720 -30.29 -7.87 34.12
CA SER A 720 -31.21 -7.05 34.94
C SER A 720 -31.71 -5.75 34.26
N GLY A 721 -31.18 -5.41 33.08
CA GLY A 721 -31.53 -4.21 32.30
C GLY A 721 -32.38 -4.45 31.04
N GLY A 722 -33.10 -5.58 30.92
CA GLY A 722 -33.95 -5.84 29.74
C GLY A 722 -33.14 -6.19 28.48
N SER A 723 -32.04 -6.92 28.65
CA SER A 723 -31.23 -7.48 27.57
C SER A 723 -30.92 -8.95 27.82
N VAL A 724 -30.55 -9.68 26.76
CA VAL A 724 -29.93 -11.00 26.87
C VAL A 724 -28.46 -10.84 26.54
N ARG A 725 -27.60 -11.30 27.46
CA ARG A 725 -26.15 -11.38 27.25
C ARG A 725 -25.79 -12.77 26.79
N VAL A 726 -25.09 -12.86 25.66
CA VAL A 726 -24.46 -14.08 25.17
C VAL A 726 -22.96 -13.92 25.28
N THR A 727 -22.29 -14.78 26.05
CA THR A 727 -20.84 -14.78 26.21
C THR A 727 -20.27 -16.05 25.61
N ALA A 728 -19.42 -15.91 24.59
CA ALA A 728 -18.68 -17.01 23.99
C ALA A 728 -17.20 -16.90 24.37
N GLU A 729 -16.66 -17.95 24.97
CA GLU A 729 -15.21 -18.10 25.16
C GLU A 729 -14.66 -18.96 24.04
N LEU A 730 -13.70 -18.41 23.30
CA LEU A 730 -13.09 -19.06 22.15
C LEU A 730 -11.57 -19.18 22.34
N LYS A 731 -11.00 -20.15 21.65
CA LYS A 731 -9.56 -20.35 21.53
C LYS A 731 -9.15 -20.13 20.07
N LEU A 732 -8.15 -19.29 19.84
CA LEU A 732 -7.61 -19.05 18.51
C LEU A 732 -6.47 -20.03 18.22
N PRO A 733 -6.31 -20.48 16.96
CA PRO A 733 -5.23 -21.39 16.56
C PRO A 733 -3.85 -20.72 16.63
N VAL A 734 -3.80 -19.38 16.61
CA VAL A 734 -2.56 -18.63 16.75
C VAL A 734 -2.23 -18.45 18.23
N ASN A 735 -1.16 -19.11 18.66
CA ASN A 735 -0.61 -19.04 20.02
C ASN A 735 -1.59 -19.48 21.12
N ASP A 736 -2.61 -20.28 20.78
CA ASP A 736 -3.64 -20.74 21.72
C ASP A 736 -4.30 -19.58 22.49
N ALA A 737 -4.36 -18.39 21.89
CA ALA A 737 -4.84 -17.19 22.54
C ALA A 737 -6.33 -17.30 22.87
N ALA A 738 -6.72 -16.81 24.05
CA ALA A 738 -8.11 -16.71 24.43
C ALA A 738 -8.75 -15.53 23.69
N TYR A 739 -9.96 -15.74 23.18
CA TYR A 739 -10.74 -14.73 22.51
C TYR A 739 -12.18 -14.80 23.00
N ARG A 740 -12.71 -13.69 23.51
CA ARG A 740 -14.05 -13.63 24.09
C ARG A 740 -14.95 -12.75 23.24
N LEU A 741 -16.10 -13.27 22.84
CA LEU A 741 -17.17 -12.50 22.20
C LEU A 741 -18.32 -12.33 23.20
N ILE A 742 -18.79 -11.10 23.35
CA ILE A 742 -19.96 -10.78 24.18
C ILE A 742 -20.96 -10.03 23.30
N TYR A 743 -22.17 -10.55 23.24
CA TYR A 743 -23.31 -9.91 22.58
C TYR A 743 -24.33 -9.52 23.64
N ASP A 744 -24.52 -8.21 23.85
CA ASP A 744 -25.63 -7.69 24.65
C ASP A 744 -26.75 -7.27 23.70
N ILE A 745 -27.85 -8.02 23.73
CA ILE A 745 -28.99 -7.86 22.82
C ILE A 745 -30.13 -7.22 23.61
N PHE A 746 -30.41 -5.96 23.33
CA PHE A 746 -31.36 -5.14 24.08
C PHE A 746 -32.76 -5.21 23.46
N THR A 747 -33.76 -5.06 24.32
CA THR A 747 -35.17 -4.93 23.93
C THR A 747 -35.45 -3.73 23.00
N ASP A 748 -34.61 -2.71 23.05
CA ASP A 748 -34.69 -1.50 22.21
C ASP A 748 -33.93 -1.63 20.88
N GLU A 749 -33.82 -2.86 20.36
CA GLU A 749 -33.26 -3.20 19.04
C GLU A 749 -31.72 -3.02 18.93
N ARG A 750 -31.05 -2.62 20.00
CA ARG A 750 -29.58 -2.48 19.99
C ARG A 750 -28.89 -3.82 20.20
N LEU A 751 -27.79 -4.01 19.48
CA LEU A 751 -26.84 -5.11 19.65
C LEU A 751 -25.47 -4.51 19.98
N ALA A 752 -25.04 -4.60 21.24
CA ALA A 752 -23.67 -4.26 21.60
C ALA A 752 -22.77 -5.49 21.43
N VAL A 753 -21.66 -5.29 20.71
CA VAL A 753 -20.65 -6.31 20.45
C VAL A 753 -19.37 -5.93 21.17
N THR A 754 -18.87 -6.84 22.00
CA THR A 754 -17.54 -6.73 22.61
C THR A 754 -16.69 -7.92 22.19
N ALA A 755 -15.54 -7.64 21.58
CA ALA A 755 -14.54 -8.63 21.21
C ALA A 755 -13.26 -8.40 22.00
N GLN A 756 -12.80 -9.39 22.76
CA GLN A 756 -11.61 -9.30 23.60
C GLN A 756 -10.58 -10.34 23.20
N TYR A 757 -9.42 -9.87 22.76
CA TYR A 757 -8.25 -10.71 22.54
C TYR A 757 -7.40 -10.73 23.82
N ARG A 758 -7.11 -11.93 24.32
CA ARG A 758 -6.29 -12.16 25.51
C ARG A 758 -5.15 -13.10 25.14
N PRO A 759 -3.93 -12.56 24.95
CA PRO A 759 -2.80 -13.37 24.55
C PRO A 759 -2.38 -14.32 25.67
N THR A 760 -1.67 -15.38 25.29
CA THR A 760 -0.89 -16.15 26.26
C THR A 760 0.37 -15.37 26.64
N THR A 761 1.09 -15.80 27.68
CA THR A 761 2.38 -15.19 28.07
C THR A 761 3.52 -15.49 27.09
N ASP A 762 3.25 -16.18 25.98
CA ASP A 762 4.24 -16.56 24.98
C ASP A 762 4.44 -15.45 23.93
N ASN A 763 5.67 -14.92 23.85
CA ASN A 763 6.05 -13.86 22.92
C ASN A 763 6.38 -14.35 21.49
N ARG A 764 6.13 -15.62 21.16
CA ARG A 764 6.41 -16.17 19.81
C ARG A 764 5.33 -15.85 18.77
N ALA A 765 4.19 -15.29 19.17
CA ALA A 765 3.12 -14.97 18.24
C ALA A 765 3.54 -13.88 17.24
N PRO A 766 3.28 -14.05 15.93
CA PRO A 766 3.53 -13.00 14.94
C PRO A 766 2.61 -11.80 15.18
N LEU A 767 3.02 -10.61 14.75
CA LEU A 767 2.20 -9.40 14.80
C LEU A 767 0.83 -9.63 14.17
N MET A 768 -0.22 -9.05 14.73
CA MET A 768 -1.59 -9.19 14.27
C MET A 768 -1.88 -8.18 13.14
N PRO A 769 -2.29 -8.61 11.94
CA PRO A 769 -2.67 -7.70 10.85
C PRO A 769 -3.83 -6.75 11.16
N ARG A 770 -4.82 -7.25 11.90
CA ARG A 770 -6.08 -6.57 12.17
C ARG A 770 -6.70 -7.14 13.45
N MET A 771 -7.34 -6.30 14.25
CA MET A 771 -8.20 -6.73 15.35
C MET A 771 -9.60 -6.18 15.08
N GLY A 772 -10.49 -7.00 14.53
CA GLY A 772 -11.79 -6.52 14.07
C GLY A 772 -12.88 -7.57 13.97
N ILE A 773 -14.03 -7.11 13.48
CA ILE A 773 -15.21 -7.89 13.11
C ILE A 773 -15.52 -7.60 11.63
N THR A 774 -15.84 -8.64 10.87
CA THR A 774 -16.36 -8.52 9.50
C THR A 774 -17.80 -8.98 9.45
N LEU A 775 -18.60 -8.34 8.61
CA LEU A 775 -19.93 -8.77 8.21
C LEU A 775 -20.16 -8.45 6.73
N ALA A 776 -21.05 -9.17 6.05
CA ALA A 776 -21.54 -8.75 4.74
C ALA A 776 -23.03 -8.39 4.83
N ILE A 777 -23.42 -7.32 4.16
CA ILE A 777 -24.81 -6.87 4.08
C ILE A 777 -25.29 -6.90 2.62
N PRO A 778 -26.60 -6.97 2.35
CA PRO A 778 -27.12 -6.91 0.98
C PRO A 778 -26.71 -5.63 0.23
N GLN A 779 -26.35 -5.76 -1.05
CA GLN A 779 -25.85 -4.66 -1.91
C GLN A 779 -26.72 -3.40 -1.90
N ARG A 780 -28.04 -3.55 -1.74
CA ARG A 780 -29.00 -2.43 -1.65
C ARG A 780 -28.65 -1.38 -0.59
N TYR A 781 -27.89 -1.75 0.45
CA TYR A 781 -27.40 -0.82 1.45
C TYR A 781 -26.08 -0.22 0.97
N ASN A 782 -26.16 0.80 0.12
CA ASN A 782 -25.00 1.36 -0.56
C ASN A 782 -24.62 2.77 -0.10
N GLN A 783 -25.46 3.45 0.68
CA GLN A 783 -25.20 4.81 1.16
C GLN A 783 -24.49 4.76 2.50
N VAL A 784 -23.32 5.39 2.60
CA VAL A 784 -22.52 5.45 3.82
C VAL A 784 -22.40 6.89 4.29
N GLU A 785 -22.69 7.13 5.57
CA GLU A 785 -22.40 8.38 6.26
C GLU A 785 -21.52 8.05 7.47
N TRP A 786 -20.48 8.84 7.75
CA TRP A 786 -19.65 8.61 8.93
C TRP A 786 -19.15 9.90 9.56
N TYR A 787 -18.97 9.86 10.88
CA TYR A 787 -18.28 10.89 11.64
C TYR A 787 -16.91 10.36 12.09
N GLY A 788 -15.86 10.80 11.43
CA GLY A 788 -14.49 10.30 11.62
C GLY A 788 -13.52 10.98 10.66
N ARG A 789 -12.34 10.40 10.42
CA ARG A 789 -11.38 10.94 9.45
C ARG A 789 -11.81 10.71 8.00
N GLY A 790 -11.61 11.71 7.15
CA GLY A 790 -11.95 11.64 5.73
C GLY A 790 -11.57 12.90 4.94
N PRO A 791 -12.08 13.04 3.70
CA PRO A 791 -12.92 12.08 2.99
C PRO A 791 -12.15 10.92 2.34
N HIS A 792 -10.82 11.01 2.23
CA HIS A 792 -9.97 9.95 1.69
C HIS A 792 -9.56 8.93 2.76
N SER A 793 -8.98 7.81 2.34
CA SER A 793 -8.58 6.73 3.25
C SER A 793 -7.40 7.12 4.14
N SER A 794 -7.45 6.65 5.39
CA SER A 794 -6.48 6.90 6.46
C SER A 794 -6.06 5.60 7.15
N TYR A 795 -4.84 5.55 7.65
CA TYR A 795 -4.26 4.45 8.43
C TYR A 795 -3.52 5.02 9.65
N ILE A 796 -3.21 4.17 10.63
CA ILE A 796 -2.62 4.63 11.91
C ILE A 796 -1.31 5.42 11.74
N ASP A 797 -0.55 5.11 10.69
CA ASP A 797 0.70 5.77 10.29
C ASP A 797 0.53 6.78 9.14
N ARG A 798 -0.71 7.03 8.67
CA ARG A 798 -1.03 7.96 7.58
C ARG A 798 -2.45 8.51 7.73
N GLN A 799 -2.61 9.55 8.55
CA GLN A 799 -3.94 10.09 8.88
C GLN A 799 -3.98 11.60 9.16
N THR A 800 -2.84 12.29 9.18
CA THR A 800 -2.80 13.72 9.53
C THR A 800 -3.45 14.60 8.46
N GLY A 801 -3.44 14.15 7.20
CA GLY A 801 -4.11 14.79 6.07
C GLY A 801 -5.62 14.57 6.00
N ALA A 802 -6.19 13.72 6.86
CA ALA A 802 -7.62 13.44 6.91
C ALA A 802 -8.29 14.18 8.08
N GLU A 803 -9.20 15.10 7.76
CA GLU A 803 -9.94 15.92 8.73
C GLU A 803 -11.03 15.08 9.43
N ILE A 804 -11.28 15.32 10.72
CA ILE A 804 -12.43 14.76 11.42
C ILE A 804 -13.66 15.62 11.13
N ALA A 805 -14.62 15.07 10.38
CA ALA A 805 -15.87 15.74 10.04
C ALA A 805 -16.97 14.71 9.70
N LEU A 806 -18.16 15.19 9.33
CA LEU A 806 -19.23 14.36 8.80
C LEU A 806 -19.09 14.20 7.29
N TYR A 807 -19.00 12.97 6.80
CA TYR A 807 -18.83 12.66 5.38
C TYR A 807 -19.91 11.70 4.89
N ARG A 808 -20.15 11.73 3.57
CA ARG A 808 -21.06 10.81 2.88
C ARG A 808 -20.40 10.26 1.61
N GLN A 809 -20.60 8.98 1.34
CA GLN A 809 -20.11 8.31 0.14
C GLN A 809 -20.95 7.06 -0.14
N THR A 810 -20.81 6.46 -1.31
CA THR A 810 -21.30 5.10 -1.54
C THR A 810 -20.27 4.04 -1.14
N VAL A 811 -20.65 2.77 -0.96
CA VAL A 811 -19.66 1.69 -0.77
C VAL A 811 -18.68 1.63 -1.94
N ASP A 812 -19.19 1.81 -3.16
CA ASP A 812 -18.36 1.85 -4.37
C ASP A 812 -17.36 3.02 -4.37
N GLY A 813 -17.73 4.17 -3.81
CA GLY A 813 -16.86 5.34 -3.72
C GLY A 813 -15.85 5.33 -2.57
N LEU A 814 -16.00 4.41 -1.60
CA LEU A 814 -15.03 4.22 -0.51
C LEU A 814 -13.85 3.34 -0.92
N ALA A 815 -14.05 2.44 -1.89
CA ALA A 815 -12.98 1.62 -2.43
C ALA A 815 -12.08 2.45 -3.36
N PHE A 816 -10.77 2.41 -3.13
CA PHE A 816 -9.80 3.10 -4.01
C PHE A 816 -9.15 2.11 -4.99
N PRO A 817 -9.23 2.35 -6.31
CA PRO A 817 -8.73 1.43 -7.33
C PRO A 817 -7.22 1.59 -7.57
N TYR A 818 -6.39 1.06 -6.66
CA TYR A 818 -4.94 0.95 -6.91
C TYR A 818 -4.67 0.07 -8.15
N ILE A 819 -3.61 0.38 -8.90
CA ILE A 819 -3.25 -0.35 -10.14
C ILE A 819 -3.11 -1.85 -9.86
N ARG A 820 -2.32 -2.21 -8.83
CA ARG A 820 -2.37 -3.54 -8.22
C ARG A 820 -3.43 -3.54 -7.10
N SER A 821 -4.37 -4.48 -7.19
CA SER A 821 -5.41 -4.67 -6.17
C SER A 821 -4.82 -5.02 -4.80
N GLN A 822 -5.22 -4.29 -3.76
CA GLN A 822 -4.70 -4.42 -2.40
C GLN A 822 -5.61 -3.76 -1.35
N ASP A 823 -5.31 -3.93 -0.06
CA ASP A 823 -6.08 -3.29 1.03
C ASP A 823 -6.20 -1.77 0.83
N ASN A 824 -7.43 -1.28 0.99
CA ASN A 824 -7.82 0.09 0.67
C ASN A 824 -9.06 0.52 1.46
N GLY A 825 -9.38 1.82 1.44
CA GLY A 825 -10.66 2.34 1.92
C GLY A 825 -10.86 2.37 3.44
N ASN A 826 -9.79 2.26 4.24
CA ASN A 826 -9.88 2.38 5.70
C ASN A 826 -10.10 3.84 6.14
N HIS A 827 -10.92 4.03 7.18
CA HIS A 827 -11.16 5.33 7.82
C HIS A 827 -10.93 5.22 9.33
N THR A 828 -9.91 5.92 9.83
CA THR A 828 -9.55 5.88 11.25
C THR A 828 -10.35 6.87 12.10
N GLU A 829 -10.32 6.64 13.41
CA GLU A 829 -10.96 7.49 14.42
C GLU A 829 -12.45 7.76 14.14
N THR A 830 -13.19 6.74 13.72
CA THR A 830 -14.62 6.83 13.44
C THR A 830 -15.43 6.67 14.73
N ARG A 831 -16.29 7.64 15.01
CA ARG A 831 -17.20 7.62 16.16
C ARG A 831 -18.45 6.81 15.84
N TRP A 832 -18.98 6.96 14.63
CA TRP A 832 -20.07 6.14 14.11
C TRP A 832 -20.09 6.21 12.59
N PHE A 833 -20.67 5.19 11.97
CA PHE A 833 -21.05 5.20 10.56
C PHE A 833 -22.44 4.56 10.38
N THR A 834 -23.16 4.97 9.34
CA THR A 834 -24.39 4.33 8.87
C THR A 834 -24.14 3.69 7.53
N ILE A 835 -24.87 2.61 7.25
CA ILE A 835 -24.95 2.02 5.92
C ILE A 835 -26.41 1.70 5.59
N THR A 836 -26.96 2.42 4.61
CA THR A 836 -28.40 2.47 4.36
C THR A 836 -28.74 2.29 2.89
N ASP A 837 -30.01 2.00 2.62
CA ASP A 837 -30.59 2.12 1.30
C ASP A 837 -30.93 3.58 0.99
N GLU A 838 -31.42 3.83 -0.23
CA GLU A 838 -31.81 5.18 -0.68
C GLU A 838 -32.94 5.81 0.16
N ALA A 839 -33.70 5.00 0.88
CA ALA A 839 -34.77 5.47 1.77
C ALA A 839 -34.28 5.70 3.20
N GLY A 840 -32.97 5.61 3.48
CA GLY A 840 -32.37 5.84 4.80
C GLY A 840 -32.44 4.64 5.75
N ARG A 841 -32.93 3.48 5.29
CA ARG A 841 -33.08 2.28 6.13
C ARG A 841 -31.85 1.39 6.02
N GLY A 842 -31.38 0.85 7.14
CA GLY A 842 -30.17 0.04 7.23
C GLY A 842 -29.62 0.01 8.64
N LEU A 843 -28.30 -0.01 8.78
CA LEU A 843 -27.61 -0.14 10.07
C LEU A 843 -26.85 1.13 10.42
N LYS A 844 -26.80 1.45 11.71
CA LYS A 844 -25.84 2.37 12.30
C LYS A 844 -24.92 1.59 13.22
N VAL A 845 -23.62 1.85 13.10
CA VAL A 845 -22.58 1.28 13.95
C VAL A 845 -21.93 2.43 14.72
N SER A 846 -21.98 2.37 16.04
CA SER A 846 -21.44 3.40 16.94
C SER A 846 -20.35 2.83 17.82
N ALA A 847 -19.23 3.54 17.95
CA ALA A 847 -18.21 3.29 18.95
C ALA A 847 -18.78 3.49 20.37
N VAL A 848 -18.23 2.78 21.36
CA VAL A 848 -18.69 2.89 22.76
C VAL A 848 -17.72 3.70 23.63
N ASP A 849 -16.46 3.26 23.71
CA ASP A 849 -15.45 3.85 24.59
C ASP A 849 -14.35 4.56 23.79
N GLU A 850 -13.84 3.89 22.76
CA GLU A 850 -12.79 4.39 21.87
C GLU A 850 -13.29 4.42 20.42
N PRO A 851 -12.86 5.39 19.60
CA PRO A 851 -13.16 5.39 18.18
C PRO A 851 -12.75 4.08 17.50
N ILE A 852 -13.57 3.64 16.55
CA ILE A 852 -13.31 2.46 15.71
C ILE A 852 -12.66 2.90 14.38
N ASN A 853 -12.11 1.95 13.64
CA ASN A 853 -11.85 2.13 12.21
C ASN A 853 -12.92 1.36 11.44
N PHE A 854 -13.20 1.80 10.20
CA PHE A 854 -14.05 1.03 9.32
C PHE A 854 -13.59 1.10 7.86
N SER A 855 -13.96 0.08 7.10
CA SER A 855 -13.94 0.09 5.64
C SER A 855 -15.15 -0.68 5.10
N ALA A 856 -15.54 -0.36 3.88
CA ALA A 856 -16.65 -1.00 3.20
C ALA A 856 -16.27 -1.29 1.74
N TRP A 857 -16.44 -2.53 1.30
CA TRP A 857 -16.07 -2.97 -0.04
C TRP A 857 -17.25 -3.56 -0.82
N PRO A 858 -17.33 -3.31 -2.14
CA PRO A 858 -18.32 -3.94 -3.02
C PRO A 858 -17.99 -5.39 -3.41
N TYR A 859 -16.97 -5.98 -2.78
CA TYR A 859 -16.41 -7.31 -3.04
C TYR A 859 -15.96 -7.96 -1.73
N ARG A 860 -15.58 -9.24 -1.78
CA ARG A 860 -15.07 -10.00 -0.63
C ARG A 860 -13.57 -9.80 -0.44
N LEU A 861 -13.07 -10.12 0.75
CA LEU A 861 -11.64 -10.15 1.06
C LEU A 861 -10.89 -11.08 0.09
N ASP A 862 -11.44 -12.26 -0.20
CA ASP A 862 -10.85 -13.21 -1.14
C ASP A 862 -10.78 -12.71 -2.59
N ASP A 863 -11.76 -11.89 -3.01
CA ASP A 863 -11.74 -11.27 -4.34
C ASP A 863 -10.53 -10.34 -4.46
N LEU A 864 -10.29 -9.54 -3.41
CA LEU A 864 -9.18 -8.60 -3.35
C LEU A 864 -7.81 -9.28 -3.30
N ARG A 865 -7.71 -10.43 -2.63
CA ARG A 865 -6.48 -11.22 -2.55
C ARG A 865 -6.10 -11.84 -3.90
N GLN A 866 -7.08 -12.26 -4.68
CA GLN A 866 -6.86 -12.96 -5.96
C GLN A 866 -6.67 -12.01 -7.14
N ALA A 867 -7.29 -10.83 -7.10
CA ALA A 867 -7.15 -9.85 -8.17
C ALA A 867 -5.72 -9.31 -8.24
N LYS A 868 -5.17 -9.25 -9.44
CA LYS A 868 -3.91 -8.58 -9.76
C LYS A 868 -4.18 -7.16 -10.25
N HIS A 869 -5.29 -7.00 -10.98
CA HIS A 869 -5.74 -5.73 -11.52
C HIS A 869 -7.11 -5.34 -10.97
N ASP A 870 -7.36 -4.04 -10.88
CA ASP A 870 -8.63 -3.51 -10.36
C ASP A 870 -9.87 -3.94 -11.17
N PHE A 871 -9.73 -4.13 -12.49
CA PHE A 871 -10.84 -4.56 -13.35
C PHE A 871 -11.27 -6.01 -13.10
N GLU A 872 -10.46 -6.82 -12.41
CA GLU A 872 -10.77 -8.21 -12.07
C GLU A 872 -11.71 -8.31 -10.85
N LEU A 873 -11.84 -7.22 -10.09
CA LEU A 873 -12.67 -7.17 -8.89
C LEU A 873 -14.17 -7.15 -9.24
N PRO A 874 -14.97 -8.10 -8.74
CA PRO A 874 -16.40 -8.14 -9.01
C PRO A 874 -17.16 -7.03 -8.28
N ARG A 875 -18.34 -6.67 -8.78
CA ARG A 875 -19.39 -6.05 -7.97
C ARG A 875 -20.30 -7.16 -7.44
N ARG A 876 -20.18 -7.52 -6.17
CA ARG A 876 -21.00 -8.57 -5.54
C ARG A 876 -22.40 -8.04 -5.20
N GLU A 877 -23.34 -8.97 -5.05
CA GLU A 877 -24.69 -8.74 -4.49
C GLU A 877 -24.68 -8.42 -2.98
N THR A 878 -23.48 -8.30 -2.41
CA THR A 878 -23.20 -7.98 -1.01
C THR A 878 -22.18 -6.85 -0.91
N ASN A 879 -22.19 -6.15 0.22
CA ASN A 879 -21.17 -5.19 0.63
C ASN A 879 -20.48 -5.76 1.89
N THR A 880 -19.16 -5.91 1.83
CA THR A 880 -18.34 -6.39 2.96
C THR A 880 -17.95 -5.22 3.83
N ILE A 881 -18.26 -5.28 5.13
CA ILE A 881 -18.00 -4.21 6.11
C ILE A 881 -17.02 -4.72 7.15
N PHE A 882 -16.04 -3.88 7.47
CA PHE A 882 -15.04 -4.14 8.50
C PHE A 882 -15.21 -3.11 9.61
N VAL A 883 -15.30 -3.60 10.85
CA VAL A 883 -15.37 -2.80 12.07
C VAL A 883 -14.17 -3.18 12.92
N ASP A 884 -13.18 -2.29 12.98
CA ASP A 884 -11.85 -2.64 13.49
C ASP A 884 -11.50 -1.78 14.71
N HIS A 885 -10.87 -2.38 15.72
CA HIS A 885 -10.20 -1.63 16.77
C HIS A 885 -8.91 -1.00 16.22
N LYS A 886 -8.09 -1.80 15.55
CA LYS A 886 -6.84 -1.38 14.92
C LYS A 886 -6.56 -2.18 13.66
N VAL A 887 -5.93 -1.53 12.69
CA VAL A 887 -5.44 -2.10 11.43
C VAL A 887 -3.96 -1.77 11.32
N HIS A 888 -3.14 -2.78 10.98
CA HIS A 888 -1.70 -2.61 10.79
C HIS A 888 -1.39 -1.54 9.75
N GLY A 889 -0.51 -0.59 10.11
CA GLY A 889 -0.07 0.52 9.28
C GLY A 889 0.47 0.11 7.91
N VAL A 890 0.50 1.07 6.99
CA VAL A 890 0.87 0.86 5.58
C VAL A 890 2.39 0.80 5.36
N GLY A 891 3.20 1.39 6.23
CA GLY A 891 4.64 1.51 6.04
C GLY A 891 5.01 2.37 4.82
N GLY A 892 6.27 2.31 4.38
CA GLY A 892 6.71 3.04 3.18
C GLY A 892 8.13 3.60 3.20
N ASP A 893 8.95 3.28 4.22
CA ASP A 893 10.38 3.64 4.18
C ASP A 893 11.05 3.13 2.89
N ASN A 894 10.75 1.88 2.52
CA ASN A 894 10.96 1.29 1.20
C ASN A 894 9.99 0.10 0.99
N SER A 895 9.98 -0.51 -0.20
CA SER A 895 9.09 -1.62 -0.55
C SER A 895 9.82 -2.94 -0.84
N TRP A 896 11.00 -3.16 -0.24
CA TRP A 896 11.83 -4.37 -0.46
C TRP A 896 12.52 -4.86 0.81
N GLY A 897 11.91 -4.61 1.96
CA GLY A 897 12.33 -5.24 3.22
C GLY A 897 12.01 -4.43 4.47
N ALA A 898 11.89 -3.10 4.35
CA ALA A 898 11.48 -2.27 5.47
C ALA A 898 10.10 -2.68 5.97
N ARG A 899 9.93 -2.58 7.29
CA ARG A 899 8.67 -2.90 7.97
C ARG A 899 8.03 -1.62 8.45
N THR A 900 6.71 -1.66 8.61
CA THR A 900 5.96 -0.66 9.38
C THR A 900 6.63 -0.48 10.75
N HIS A 901 6.82 0.76 11.20
CA HIS A 901 7.44 1.04 12.50
C HIS A 901 6.59 0.47 13.63
N ASP A 902 7.25 0.04 14.72
CA ASP A 902 6.66 -0.81 15.75
C ASP A 902 5.40 -0.20 16.41
N GLU A 903 5.38 1.12 16.61
CA GLU A 903 4.25 1.90 17.16
C GLU A 903 2.98 1.85 16.31
N TYR A 904 3.11 1.46 15.04
CA TYR A 904 2.02 1.36 14.07
C TYR A 904 1.65 -0.10 13.75
N THR A 905 2.14 -1.04 14.55
CA THR A 905 1.83 -2.48 14.48
C THR A 905 0.94 -2.92 15.63
N LEU A 906 0.46 -4.18 15.60
CA LEU A 906 -0.30 -4.79 16.68
C LEU A 906 0.48 -5.98 17.25
N PRO A 907 1.29 -5.79 18.30
CA PRO A 907 1.93 -6.89 19.00
C PRO A 907 0.91 -7.90 19.54
N ALA A 908 1.03 -9.17 19.13
CA ALA A 908 0.12 -10.23 19.55
C ALA A 908 0.34 -10.71 20.99
N ASN A 909 1.25 -10.10 21.74
CA ASN A 909 1.44 -10.33 23.17
C ASN A 909 0.73 -9.27 24.05
N GLN A 910 -0.05 -8.39 23.44
CA GLN A 910 -0.85 -7.39 24.15
C GLN A 910 -2.35 -7.71 24.06
N PRO A 911 -3.13 -7.43 25.12
CA PRO A 911 -4.58 -7.58 25.07
C PRO A 911 -5.20 -6.45 24.24
N TYR A 912 -6.25 -6.79 23.47
CA TYR A 912 -7.03 -5.82 22.71
C TYR A 912 -8.53 -5.97 23.02
N THR A 913 -9.27 -4.87 22.98
CA THR A 913 -10.72 -4.88 23.15
C THR A 913 -11.37 -3.96 22.13
N LEU A 914 -12.27 -4.53 21.32
CA LEU A 914 -13.16 -3.80 20.43
C LEU A 914 -14.56 -3.77 21.05
N LYS A 915 -15.18 -2.58 21.08
CA LYS A 915 -16.58 -2.40 21.50
C LYS A 915 -17.32 -1.47 20.56
N PHE A 916 -18.47 -1.92 20.07
CA PHE A 916 -19.37 -1.10 19.26
C PHE A 916 -20.82 -1.55 19.45
N VAL A 917 -21.75 -0.70 19.02
CA VAL A 917 -23.19 -0.98 19.03
C VAL A 917 -23.71 -0.91 17.61
N ILE A 918 -24.50 -1.91 17.22
CA ILE A 918 -25.32 -1.92 16.00
C ILE A 918 -26.76 -1.58 16.40
N GLU A 919 -27.37 -0.67 15.65
CA GLU A 919 -28.79 -0.30 15.79
C GLU A 919 -29.42 -0.06 14.40
N PRO A 920 -30.74 -0.26 14.23
CA PRO A 920 -31.40 0.08 12.98
C PRO A 920 -31.46 1.61 12.81
N THR A 921 -31.38 2.05 11.55
CA THR A 921 -31.67 3.44 11.17
C THR A 921 -33.17 3.62 10.95
N GLN A 922 -33.69 4.81 11.26
CA GLN A 922 -35.13 5.13 11.20
C GLN A 922 -35.69 5.13 9.78
#